data_AF-A0A8H6ASK8-F1
#
_entry.id   AF-A0A8H6ASK8-F1
#
_cell.length_a   1.000
_cell.length_b   1.000
_cell.length_c   1.000
_cell.angle_alpha   90.00
_cell.angle_beta   90.00
_cell.angle_gamma   90.00
#
_symmetry.space_group_name_H-M   'P 1'
#
loop_
_entity.id
_entity.type
_entity.pdbx_description
1 polymer ?
#
loop_
_entity_poly.entity_id
_entity_poly.type
_entity_poly.pdbx_seq_one_letter_code
_entity_poly.pdbx_strand_id
1 'polypeptide(L)'
;MTDHHISAIQSPDEVYEIPLRPVKFPYILPAHAPHFSDQGWATLSFSPTDPIHISSQKLLQASKSFFDLPLEYKSQFLTGRGTEEGWNRVEGEKEFITLREINTTPPELLDAVKEFWDITGNVLNKILGETASSLGMKKELLTRYSEPCLKLHHEKTATMIRLFRYESDGIEGKVVSEPHRDLGLLSLSISDAPGLEVLDMQSKKSFPIEQSFEGRDTGTLLVGRELNFLSNNRYQAGGHSVRMYPKTVTRDEPNGKENEDKQEMLAEHYRYSIVFVLRGHEDVSINTDELRTPITGRWKKPMKGLKMENLYRRFMSKHVNINVEMEERQKQRKRLHEKKANTMIGRRVKFTTGVSDRVQLGQGTTFLPGKKDPSVQHLIDHVFEHGYVILPNIFTPEQVEIANSEVARLETLDAGPAAIAGRNYFEGFKTGRVYALADKSRAFDQFPIHPTVLALNDYFLQPNYLITSLHTVVIYPGQTAQAIHCDDGLIALPRPRPLIGVGTMVSFDDFTAENGATTVIPGSHLWSDDRIPTREEMVPVIMPAGSMVYFLNTLWHSGGANTSDKARRSITVQYCQPWIRTFENMTIAMGWDDLDKVPERLLKLMGFSTHDFMGYVDGRSPRAGVEMRKKRMIERAFKERDEQRGSKL
;
A
#
# COMPACT_ATOMS: atom_id res chain seq x y z
N MET A 1 49.26 -20.09 16.19
CA MET A 1 48.46 -20.26 14.97
C MET A 1 47.05 -19.88 15.34
N THR A 2 46.71 -18.63 15.09
CA THR A 2 45.63 -17.88 15.76
C THR A 2 44.36 -17.82 14.93
N ASP A 3 43.25 -17.82 15.66
CA ASP A 3 41.86 -17.68 15.26
C ASP A 3 41.61 -16.62 14.17
N HIS A 4 40.82 -17.01 13.17
CA HIS A 4 40.05 -16.07 12.36
C HIS A 4 38.55 -16.36 12.52
N HIS A 5 37.98 -15.69 13.51
CA HIS A 5 36.57 -15.38 13.60
C HIS A 5 36.11 -14.69 12.32
N ILE A 6 35.33 -15.39 11.49
CA ILE A 6 34.49 -14.76 10.47
C ILE A 6 33.30 -14.12 11.19
N SER A 7 33.53 -12.90 11.69
CA SER A 7 32.51 -11.96 12.11
C SER A 7 32.15 -11.07 10.91
N ALA A 8 31.52 -11.66 9.90
CA ALA A 8 30.80 -10.88 8.89
C ALA A 8 29.40 -10.59 9.45
N ILE A 9 29.18 -9.34 9.82
CA ILE A 9 27.84 -8.82 10.15
C ILE A 9 27.03 -8.86 8.85
N GLN A 10 26.33 -9.98 8.61
CA GLN A 10 25.32 -10.03 7.54
C GLN A 10 24.22 -9.03 7.88
N SER A 11 23.95 -8.13 6.94
CA SER A 11 22.88 -7.14 7.09
C SER A 11 21.52 -7.85 7.11
N PRO A 12 20.50 -7.29 7.79
CA PRO A 12 19.16 -7.89 7.82
C PRO A 12 18.50 -8.09 6.45
N ASP A 13 19.03 -7.45 5.40
CA ASP A 13 18.48 -7.42 4.05
C ASP A 13 19.08 -8.50 3.11
N GLU A 14 20.11 -9.24 3.54
CA GLU A 14 20.77 -10.31 2.74
C GLU A 14 20.02 -11.66 2.71
N VAL A 15 18.92 -11.82 3.46
CA VAL A 15 18.24 -13.14 3.60
C VAL A 15 17.47 -13.56 2.34
N TYR A 16 17.16 -12.63 1.44
CA TYR A 16 16.34 -12.90 0.25
C TYR A 16 17.08 -13.57 -0.92
N GLU A 17 18.39 -13.84 -0.81
CA GLU A 17 19.17 -14.34 -1.94
C GLU A 17 19.37 -15.86 -1.99
N ILE A 18 19.19 -16.60 -0.88
CA ILE A 18 19.44 -18.06 -0.87
C ILE A 18 18.17 -18.83 -1.23
N PRO A 19 18.10 -19.57 -2.36
CA PRO A 19 16.91 -20.32 -2.78
C PRO A 19 16.57 -21.48 -1.85
N LEU A 20 15.30 -21.92 -1.87
CA LEU A 20 14.86 -23.13 -1.16
C LEU A 20 15.53 -24.38 -1.76
N ARG A 21 15.81 -25.38 -0.94
CA ARG A 21 16.30 -26.68 -1.43
C ARG A 21 15.17 -27.39 -2.19
N PRO A 22 15.45 -27.98 -3.36
CA PRO A 22 14.45 -28.75 -4.09
C PRO A 22 14.06 -29.98 -3.26
N VAL A 23 12.76 -30.17 -3.07
CA VAL A 23 12.17 -31.32 -2.38
C VAL A 23 10.95 -31.81 -3.17
N LYS A 24 10.62 -33.09 -3.01
CA LYS A 24 9.41 -33.68 -3.60
C LYS A 24 8.31 -33.72 -2.54
N PHE A 25 7.31 -32.86 -2.70
CA PHE A 25 6.15 -32.85 -1.83
C PHE A 25 5.17 -33.98 -2.20
N PRO A 26 4.53 -34.64 -1.21
CA PRO A 26 3.41 -35.53 -1.47
C PRO A 26 2.27 -34.83 -2.21
N TYR A 27 1.76 -35.43 -3.28
CA TYR A 27 0.61 -34.98 -4.08
C TYR A 27 0.72 -33.60 -4.76
N ILE A 28 1.82 -32.85 -4.56
CA ILE A 28 2.07 -31.60 -5.29
C ILE A 28 2.96 -31.90 -6.49
N LEU A 29 2.50 -31.53 -7.68
CA LEU A 29 3.31 -31.65 -8.89
C LEU A 29 4.55 -30.76 -8.78
N PRO A 30 5.73 -31.20 -9.25
CA PRO A 30 6.96 -30.40 -9.18
C PRO A 30 6.81 -28.99 -9.77
N ALA A 31 6.00 -28.83 -10.82
CA ALA A 31 5.71 -27.54 -11.44
C ALA A 31 4.93 -26.57 -10.53
N HIS A 32 4.18 -27.08 -9.54
CA HIS A 32 3.38 -26.28 -8.61
C HIS A 32 4.12 -26.00 -7.29
N ALA A 33 5.26 -26.65 -7.04
CA ALA A 33 6.03 -26.46 -5.82
C ALA A 33 6.51 -25.01 -5.60
N PRO A 34 6.91 -24.22 -6.62
CA PRO A 34 7.25 -22.81 -6.43
C PRO A 34 6.06 -21.95 -5.99
N HIS A 35 4.84 -22.25 -6.49
CA HIS A 35 3.64 -21.53 -6.03
C HIS A 35 3.39 -21.76 -4.54
N PHE A 36 3.69 -22.97 -4.04
CA PHE A 36 3.51 -23.29 -2.63
C PHE A 36 4.33 -22.37 -1.70
N SER A 37 5.58 -22.06 -2.05
CA SER A 37 6.41 -21.13 -1.26
C SER A 37 6.10 -19.67 -1.52
N ASP A 38 5.97 -19.28 -2.80
CA ASP A 38 5.99 -17.87 -3.19
C ASP A 38 4.60 -17.24 -3.12
N GLN A 39 3.59 -18.03 -3.47
CA GLN A 39 2.18 -17.61 -3.50
C GLN A 39 1.43 -18.07 -2.24
N GLY A 40 1.93 -19.11 -1.57
CA GLY A 40 1.33 -19.67 -0.36
C GLY A 40 0.21 -20.67 -0.64
N TRP A 41 0.11 -21.18 -1.87
CA TRP A 41 -0.91 -22.15 -2.27
C TRP A 41 -0.38 -23.14 -3.31
N ALA A 42 -0.95 -24.34 -3.34
CA ALA A 42 -0.67 -25.36 -4.35
C ALA A 42 -1.86 -26.30 -4.56
N THR A 43 -1.97 -26.85 -5.76
CA THR A 43 -2.93 -27.92 -6.09
C THR A 43 -2.36 -29.27 -5.71
N LEU A 44 -3.11 -30.05 -4.93
CA LEU A 44 -2.88 -31.47 -4.69
C LEU A 44 -3.68 -32.26 -5.70
N SER A 45 -3.00 -33.15 -6.43
CA SER A 45 -3.64 -34.05 -7.39
C SER A 45 -3.73 -35.44 -6.79
N PHE A 46 -4.93 -36.02 -6.80
CA PHE A 46 -5.19 -37.36 -6.28
C PHE A 46 -5.52 -38.34 -7.41
N SER A 47 -5.16 -39.60 -7.19
CA SER A 47 -5.72 -40.73 -7.90
C SER A 47 -7.04 -41.16 -7.24
N PRO A 48 -8.04 -41.68 -7.99
CA PRO A 48 -9.25 -42.26 -7.42
C PRO A 48 -8.98 -43.37 -6.39
N THR A 49 -7.81 -44.02 -6.46
CA THR A 49 -7.39 -45.07 -5.52
C THR A 49 -6.68 -44.55 -4.28
N ASP A 50 -6.38 -43.24 -4.21
CA ASP A 50 -5.67 -42.68 -3.07
C ASP A 50 -6.56 -42.67 -1.82
N PRO A 51 -6.05 -43.10 -0.65
CA PRO A 51 -6.83 -43.10 0.59
C PRO A 51 -7.39 -41.71 0.96
N ILE A 52 -6.65 -40.64 0.68
CA ILE A 52 -7.10 -39.27 0.95
C ILE A 52 -8.29 -38.88 0.05
N HIS A 53 -8.29 -39.31 -1.20
CA HIS A 53 -9.41 -39.09 -2.10
C HIS A 53 -10.65 -39.87 -1.64
N ILE A 54 -10.51 -41.18 -1.40
CA ILE A 54 -11.63 -42.05 -0.97
C ILE A 54 -12.26 -41.53 0.32
N SER A 55 -11.44 -41.22 1.33
CA SER A 55 -11.94 -40.70 2.61
C SER A 55 -12.56 -39.30 2.47
N SER A 56 -12.06 -38.45 1.58
CA SER A 56 -12.68 -37.14 1.29
C SER A 56 -14.07 -37.28 0.69
N GLN A 57 -14.29 -38.24 -0.22
CA GLN A 57 -15.60 -38.48 -0.83
C GLN A 57 -16.61 -39.01 0.19
N LYS A 58 -16.19 -39.95 1.06
CA LYS A 58 -17.02 -40.43 2.17
C LYS A 58 -17.44 -39.28 3.09
N LEU A 59 -16.49 -38.39 3.45
CA LEU A 59 -16.76 -37.27 4.33
C LEU A 59 -17.63 -36.20 3.66
N LEU A 60 -17.44 -35.92 2.36
CA LEU A 60 -18.33 -35.03 1.59
C LEU A 60 -19.75 -35.58 1.56
N GLN A 61 -19.92 -36.89 1.37
CA GLN A 61 -21.23 -37.52 1.38
C GLN A 61 -21.89 -37.45 2.76
N ALA A 62 -21.14 -37.76 3.82
CA ALA A 62 -21.65 -37.65 5.19
C ALA A 62 -22.01 -36.19 5.56
N SER A 63 -21.21 -35.23 5.11
CA SER A 63 -21.46 -33.79 5.25
C SER A 63 -22.78 -33.38 4.61
N LYS A 64 -23.05 -33.82 3.37
CA LYS A 64 -24.32 -33.58 2.68
C LYS A 64 -25.50 -34.12 3.49
N SER A 65 -25.43 -35.38 3.87
CA SER A 65 -26.47 -36.03 4.68
C SER A 65 -26.72 -35.28 6.00
N PHE A 66 -25.66 -34.81 6.67
CA PHE A 66 -25.79 -34.02 7.90
C PHE A 66 -26.49 -32.68 7.65
N PHE A 67 -26.13 -31.93 6.61
CA PHE A 67 -26.75 -30.63 6.33
C PHE A 67 -28.20 -30.73 5.87
N ASP A 68 -28.62 -31.86 5.33
CA ASP A 68 -30.02 -32.15 4.97
C ASP A 68 -30.90 -32.48 6.18
N LEU A 69 -30.32 -32.70 7.37
CA LEU A 69 -31.08 -32.92 8.59
C LEU A 69 -31.82 -31.64 9.05
N PRO A 70 -32.92 -31.79 9.82
CA PRO A 70 -33.69 -30.65 10.33
C PRO A 70 -32.85 -29.66 11.12
N LEU A 71 -33.23 -28.38 11.05
CA LEU A 71 -32.53 -27.30 11.74
C LEU A 71 -32.53 -27.51 13.27
N GLU A 72 -33.62 -28.07 13.82
CA GLU A 72 -33.78 -28.36 15.24
C GLU A 72 -32.74 -29.38 15.73
N TYR A 73 -32.40 -30.36 14.89
CA TYR A 73 -31.36 -31.34 15.20
C TYR A 73 -29.98 -30.70 15.16
N LYS A 74 -29.66 -29.99 14.07
CA LYS A 74 -28.34 -29.35 13.88
C LYS A 74 -28.05 -28.29 14.95
N SER A 75 -29.09 -27.59 15.42
CA SER A 75 -29.00 -26.58 16.49
C SER A 75 -28.53 -27.14 17.83
N GLN A 76 -28.64 -28.46 18.06
CA GLN A 76 -28.11 -29.11 19.27
C GLN A 76 -26.58 -29.06 19.34
N PHE A 77 -25.93 -28.90 18.19
CA PHE A 77 -24.46 -28.79 18.09
C PHE A 77 -23.98 -27.33 18.12
N LEU A 78 -24.86 -26.35 18.37
CA LEU A 78 -24.48 -24.96 18.59
C LEU A 78 -23.87 -24.81 19.99
N THR A 79 -22.58 -24.50 20.07
CA THR A 79 -21.84 -24.52 21.34
C THR A 79 -21.78 -23.17 22.06
N GLY A 80 -22.15 -22.06 21.38
CA GLY A 80 -21.98 -20.70 21.88
C GLY A 80 -20.51 -20.25 22.05
N ARG A 81 -19.54 -21.12 21.74
CA ARG A 81 -18.09 -20.89 21.92
C ARG A 81 -17.41 -20.31 20.66
N GLY A 82 -18.21 -19.68 19.80
CA GLY A 82 -17.77 -19.10 18.53
C GLY A 82 -17.64 -20.14 17.41
N THR A 83 -17.06 -19.71 16.28
CA THR A 83 -17.04 -20.49 15.02
C THR A 83 -15.92 -21.53 14.95
N GLU A 84 -15.23 -21.80 16.05
CA GLU A 84 -14.16 -22.81 16.11
C GLU A 84 -14.67 -24.14 16.68
N GLU A 85 -15.94 -24.21 17.07
CA GLU A 85 -16.55 -25.40 17.66
C GLU A 85 -18.03 -25.49 17.29
N GLY A 86 -18.45 -26.69 16.89
CA GLY A 86 -19.85 -26.99 16.66
C GLY A 86 -20.44 -26.32 15.42
N TRP A 87 -21.76 -26.41 15.34
CA TRP A 87 -22.55 -25.98 14.20
C TRP A 87 -22.84 -24.49 14.26
N ASN A 88 -22.77 -23.82 13.11
CA ASN A 88 -22.99 -22.39 12.93
C ASN A 88 -23.64 -22.13 11.57
N ARG A 89 -24.40 -21.04 11.47
CA ARG A 89 -25.03 -20.59 10.22
C ARG A 89 -24.85 -19.09 10.07
N VAL A 90 -24.53 -18.66 8.85
CA VAL A 90 -24.56 -17.26 8.40
C VAL A 90 -25.59 -17.19 7.29
N GLU A 91 -26.72 -16.56 7.58
CA GLU A 91 -27.89 -16.57 6.70
C GLU A 91 -27.56 -16.00 5.32
N GLY A 92 -27.91 -16.72 4.26
CA GLY A 92 -27.65 -16.33 2.88
C GLY A 92 -26.20 -16.55 2.42
N GLU A 93 -25.25 -16.93 3.28
CA GLU A 93 -23.88 -17.25 2.86
C GLU A 93 -23.58 -18.75 2.99
N LYS A 94 -23.70 -19.29 4.20
CA LYS A 94 -23.17 -20.62 4.51
C LYS A 94 -23.72 -21.18 5.81
N GLU A 95 -23.78 -22.49 5.84
CA GLU A 95 -23.94 -23.30 7.04
C GLU A 95 -22.69 -24.16 7.20
N PHE A 96 -22.19 -24.31 8.43
CA PHE A 96 -20.98 -25.10 8.66
C PHE A 96 -20.91 -25.69 10.06
N ILE A 97 -20.12 -26.75 10.20
CA ILE A 97 -19.80 -27.36 11.50
C ILE A 97 -18.29 -27.49 11.65
N THR A 98 -17.77 -27.10 12.82
CA THR A 98 -16.34 -27.24 13.17
C THR A 98 -16.14 -28.37 14.18
N LEU A 99 -15.31 -29.34 13.81
CA LEU A 99 -15.07 -30.57 14.56
C LEU A 99 -13.64 -30.59 15.11
N ARG A 100 -13.49 -30.84 16.41
CA ARG A 100 -12.20 -30.83 17.14
C ARG A 100 -12.03 -31.96 18.17
N GLU A 101 -13.07 -32.73 18.43
CA GLU A 101 -13.08 -33.83 19.38
C GLU A 101 -14.18 -34.82 19.04
N ILE A 102 -14.08 -36.04 19.56
CA ILE A 102 -15.06 -37.12 19.34
C ILE A 102 -16.40 -36.78 19.98
N ASN A 103 -16.41 -36.22 21.19
CA ASN A 103 -17.61 -36.11 22.02
C ASN A 103 -18.66 -35.13 21.48
N THR A 104 -18.23 -34.12 20.72
CA THR A 104 -19.12 -33.10 20.14
C THR A 104 -19.33 -33.29 18.63
N THR A 105 -18.77 -34.35 18.05
CA THR A 105 -18.97 -34.68 16.64
C THR A 105 -20.29 -35.42 16.46
N PRO A 106 -21.17 -34.99 15.53
CA PRO A 106 -22.40 -35.70 15.22
C PRO A 106 -22.15 -37.18 14.86
N PRO A 107 -22.98 -38.13 15.36
CA PRO A 107 -22.78 -39.56 15.13
C PRO A 107 -22.65 -39.94 13.65
N GLU A 108 -23.40 -39.25 12.78
CA GLU A 108 -23.45 -39.50 11.32
C GLU A 108 -22.15 -39.08 10.62
N LEU A 109 -21.39 -38.17 11.22
CA LEU A 109 -20.11 -37.69 10.71
C LEU A 109 -18.92 -38.45 11.30
N LEU A 110 -19.08 -39.06 12.48
CA LEU A 110 -17.97 -39.48 13.34
C LEU A 110 -16.98 -40.43 12.65
N ASP A 111 -17.47 -41.47 11.99
CA ASP A 111 -16.60 -42.48 11.37
C ASP A 111 -15.84 -41.91 10.16
N ALA A 112 -16.54 -41.16 9.29
CA ALA A 112 -15.93 -40.52 8.14
C ALA A 112 -14.91 -39.45 8.55
N VAL A 113 -15.20 -38.70 9.63
CA VAL A 113 -14.29 -37.69 10.20
C VAL A 113 -13.03 -38.36 10.75
N LYS A 114 -13.15 -39.44 11.53
CA LYS A 114 -11.99 -40.17 12.07
C LYS A 114 -11.09 -40.72 10.96
N GLU A 115 -11.68 -41.36 9.95
CA GLU A 115 -10.95 -41.91 8.80
C GLU A 115 -10.20 -40.81 8.04
N PHE A 116 -10.92 -39.75 7.65
CA PHE A 116 -10.33 -38.64 6.90
C PHE A 116 -9.27 -37.88 7.70
N TRP A 117 -9.47 -37.72 9.02
CA TRP A 117 -8.54 -37.01 9.89
C TRP A 117 -7.19 -37.72 9.97
N ASP A 118 -7.19 -39.03 10.21
CA ASP A 118 -5.94 -39.80 10.34
C ASP A 118 -5.15 -39.77 9.02
N ILE A 119 -5.83 -39.97 7.88
CA ILE A 119 -5.19 -39.96 6.56
C ILE A 119 -4.65 -38.56 6.24
N THR A 120 -5.50 -37.54 6.31
CA THR A 120 -5.17 -36.17 5.87
C THR A 120 -4.15 -35.52 6.81
N GLY A 121 -4.30 -35.71 8.12
CA GLY A 121 -3.33 -35.25 9.11
C GLY A 121 -1.93 -35.78 8.81
N ASN A 122 -1.80 -37.07 8.50
CA ASN A 122 -0.53 -37.68 8.13
C ASN A 122 0.04 -37.13 6.80
N VAL A 123 -0.80 -36.89 5.78
CA VAL A 123 -0.36 -36.29 4.51
C VAL A 123 0.16 -34.87 4.73
N LEU A 124 -0.59 -34.02 5.44
CA LEU A 124 -0.17 -32.64 5.69
C LEU A 124 1.07 -32.56 6.59
N ASN A 125 1.21 -33.47 7.57
CA ASN A 125 2.41 -33.54 8.39
C ASN A 125 3.65 -33.94 7.57
N LYS A 126 3.51 -34.84 6.59
CA LYS A 126 4.59 -35.17 5.65
C LYS A 126 4.98 -33.97 4.80
N ILE A 127 4.01 -33.22 4.26
CA ILE A 127 4.25 -31.97 3.52
C ILE A 127 4.99 -30.94 4.40
N LEU A 128 4.61 -30.83 5.67
CA LEU A 128 5.29 -29.96 6.64
C LEU A 128 6.75 -30.39 6.89
N GLY A 129 7.02 -31.70 6.95
CA GLY A 129 8.38 -32.24 7.03
C GLY A 129 9.23 -31.95 5.78
N GLU A 130 8.66 -32.09 4.58
CA GLU A 130 9.36 -31.69 3.34
C GLU A 130 9.59 -30.17 3.29
N THR A 131 8.66 -29.38 3.83
CA THR A 131 8.81 -27.92 3.97
C THR A 131 10.02 -27.60 4.83
N ALA A 132 10.20 -28.27 5.98
CA ALA A 132 11.41 -28.14 6.81
C ALA A 132 12.68 -28.50 6.03
N SER A 133 12.64 -29.60 5.27
CA SER A 133 13.78 -30.05 4.45
C SER A 133 14.17 -29.01 3.40
N SER A 134 13.19 -28.39 2.75
CA SER A 134 13.40 -27.30 1.78
C SER A 134 14.07 -26.07 2.39
N LEU A 135 13.82 -25.81 3.68
CA LEU A 135 14.40 -24.72 4.47
C LEU A 135 15.77 -25.07 5.05
N GLY A 136 16.31 -26.26 4.74
CA GLY A 136 17.57 -26.74 5.28
C GLY A 136 17.50 -27.21 6.73
N MET A 137 16.30 -27.51 7.23
CA MET A 137 16.05 -28.02 8.58
C MET A 137 15.85 -29.54 8.57
N LYS A 138 15.98 -30.17 9.75
CA LYS A 138 15.48 -31.54 9.97
C LYS A 138 13.95 -31.54 9.98
N LYS A 139 13.31 -32.61 9.48
CA LYS A 139 11.84 -32.70 9.31
C LYS A 139 11.10 -32.48 10.64
N GLU A 140 11.66 -33.04 11.70
CA GLU A 140 11.09 -33.07 13.05
C GLU A 140 10.95 -31.66 13.66
N LEU A 141 11.73 -30.70 13.18
CA LEU A 141 11.69 -29.32 13.71
C LEU A 141 10.37 -28.60 13.42
N LEU A 142 9.69 -28.95 12.32
CA LEU A 142 8.34 -28.44 12.02
C LEU A 142 7.25 -29.45 12.37
N THR A 143 7.44 -30.75 12.13
CA THR A 143 6.38 -31.76 12.37
C THR A 143 6.00 -31.90 13.84
N ARG A 144 6.95 -31.67 14.76
CA ARG A 144 6.69 -31.68 16.22
C ARG A 144 5.54 -30.76 16.65
N TYR A 145 5.27 -29.70 15.89
CA TYR A 145 4.18 -28.79 16.22
C TYR A 145 2.82 -29.44 15.96
N SER A 146 2.66 -30.22 14.88
CA SER A 146 1.38 -30.85 14.50
C SER A 146 1.21 -32.27 15.02
N GLU A 147 2.28 -32.98 15.35
CA GLU A 147 2.29 -34.38 15.79
C GLU A 147 1.24 -34.72 16.87
N PRO A 148 1.07 -33.92 17.94
CA PRO A 148 0.07 -34.21 18.97
C PRO A 148 -1.39 -34.05 18.50
N CYS A 149 -1.62 -33.43 17.33
CA CYS A 149 -2.93 -33.17 16.77
C CYS A 149 -3.28 -34.04 15.55
N LEU A 150 -2.44 -35.01 15.20
CA LEU A 150 -2.64 -35.85 14.01
C LEU A 150 -3.82 -36.82 14.14
N LYS A 151 -4.32 -37.04 15.35
CA LYS A 151 -5.48 -37.88 15.61
C LYS A 151 -6.59 -37.09 16.27
N LEU A 152 -7.82 -37.50 16.00
CA LEU A 152 -8.99 -37.00 16.70
C LEU A 152 -9.11 -37.74 18.05
N HIS A 153 -9.17 -36.98 19.13
CA HIS A 153 -9.25 -37.50 20.49
C HIS A 153 -10.61 -37.19 21.14
N HIS A 154 -10.86 -37.77 22.31
CA HIS A 154 -12.01 -37.40 23.14
C HIS A 154 -11.88 -36.00 23.74
N GLU A 155 -10.65 -35.52 23.88
CA GLU A 155 -10.34 -34.16 24.27
C GLU A 155 -10.10 -33.30 23.04
N LYS A 156 -10.44 -32.02 23.18
CA LYS A 156 -10.25 -30.99 22.17
C LYS A 156 -8.79 -30.88 21.72
N THR A 157 -8.59 -30.95 20.40
CA THR A 157 -7.28 -30.73 19.78
C THR A 157 -7.21 -29.41 19.01
N ALA A 158 -6.00 -28.90 18.71
CA ALA A 158 -5.80 -27.63 18.00
C ALA A 158 -6.22 -27.71 16.51
N THR A 159 -5.89 -28.82 15.86
CA THR A 159 -6.30 -29.12 14.48
C THR A 159 -7.82 -29.23 14.42
N MET A 160 -8.41 -28.92 13.27
CA MET A 160 -9.85 -28.95 13.08
C MET A 160 -10.25 -29.34 11.67
N ILE A 161 -11.45 -29.91 11.56
CA ILE A 161 -12.18 -30.05 10.29
C ILE A 161 -13.35 -29.10 10.31
N ARG A 162 -13.52 -28.35 9.22
CA ARG A 162 -14.76 -27.63 8.94
C ARG A 162 -15.43 -28.22 7.73
N LEU A 163 -16.72 -28.51 7.88
CA LEU A 163 -17.59 -28.90 6.78
C LEU A 163 -18.49 -27.72 6.47
N PHE A 164 -18.56 -27.32 5.21
CA PHE A 164 -19.36 -26.19 4.75
C PHE A 164 -20.42 -26.64 3.75
N ARG A 165 -21.62 -26.04 3.86
CA ARG A 165 -22.64 -25.94 2.81
C ARG A 165 -22.82 -24.46 2.48
N TYR A 166 -22.42 -24.05 1.28
CA TYR A 166 -22.58 -22.68 0.81
C TYR A 166 -23.91 -22.51 0.09
N GLU A 167 -24.63 -21.44 0.42
CA GLU A 167 -25.94 -21.11 -0.15
C GLU A 167 -25.76 -20.24 -1.41
N SER A 168 -26.52 -20.52 -2.47
CA SER A 168 -26.64 -19.65 -3.65
C SER A 168 -28.00 -18.96 -3.62
N ASP A 169 -28.01 -17.64 -3.77
CA ASP A 169 -29.22 -16.82 -3.91
C ASP A 169 -29.56 -16.54 -5.39
N GLY A 170 -28.94 -17.29 -6.32
CA GLY A 170 -29.11 -17.09 -7.76
C GLY A 170 -28.33 -15.90 -8.33
N ILE A 171 -27.61 -15.13 -7.50
CA ILE A 171 -26.79 -14.00 -7.97
C ILE A 171 -25.44 -14.50 -8.48
N GLU A 172 -25.12 -14.13 -9.73
CA GLU A 172 -23.88 -14.53 -10.39
C GLU A 172 -22.64 -14.02 -9.62
N GLY A 173 -21.75 -14.95 -9.27
CA GLY A 173 -20.47 -14.63 -8.67
C GLY A 173 -20.54 -14.17 -7.22
N LYS A 174 -21.54 -14.57 -6.42
CA LYS A 174 -21.60 -14.21 -4.99
C LYS A 174 -20.36 -14.69 -4.22
N VAL A 175 -19.73 -13.78 -3.47
CA VAL A 175 -18.67 -14.13 -2.51
C VAL A 175 -19.31 -14.62 -1.23
N VAL A 176 -19.13 -15.91 -0.92
CA VAL A 176 -19.69 -16.57 0.27
C VAL A 176 -18.66 -16.77 1.38
N SER A 177 -17.41 -16.40 1.10
CA SER A 177 -16.31 -16.33 2.06
C SER A 177 -15.34 -15.24 1.64
N GLU A 178 -15.27 -14.15 2.43
CA GLU A 178 -14.44 -13.00 2.14
C GLU A 178 -12.93 -13.35 2.05
N PRO A 179 -12.12 -12.57 1.31
CA PRO A 179 -10.68 -12.77 1.24
C PRO A 179 -10.00 -12.77 2.63
N HIS A 180 -9.33 -13.87 2.97
CA HIS A 180 -8.64 -14.05 4.24
C HIS A 180 -7.41 -14.97 4.10
N ARG A 181 -6.74 -15.22 5.24
CA ARG A 181 -5.59 -16.12 5.35
C ARG A 181 -5.76 -16.97 6.60
N ASP A 182 -5.53 -18.26 6.48
CA ASP A 182 -5.69 -19.19 7.61
C ASP A 182 -4.60 -19.01 8.66
N LEU A 183 -4.96 -19.31 9.90
CA LEU A 183 -4.09 -19.07 11.05
C LEU A 183 -3.11 -20.20 11.31
N GLY A 184 -3.47 -21.44 10.95
CA GLY A 184 -2.72 -22.65 11.28
C GLY A 184 -1.40 -22.81 10.52
N LEU A 185 -0.88 -24.03 10.50
CA LEU A 185 0.31 -24.42 9.74
C LEU A 185 -0.04 -24.56 8.26
N LEU A 186 -1.01 -25.43 7.97
CA LEU A 186 -1.47 -25.76 6.62
C LEU A 186 -2.98 -25.95 6.63
N SER A 187 -3.64 -25.62 5.52
CA SER A 187 -5.05 -25.96 5.31
C SER A 187 -5.24 -26.68 3.98
N LEU A 188 -6.08 -27.71 3.97
CA LEU A 188 -6.50 -28.40 2.76
C LEU A 188 -8.00 -28.20 2.54
N SER A 189 -8.35 -27.63 1.39
CA SER A 189 -9.73 -27.48 0.92
C SER A 189 -10.03 -28.50 -0.17
N ILE A 190 -11.07 -29.32 0.02
CA ILE A 190 -11.60 -30.25 -0.98
C ILE A 190 -13.09 -29.97 -1.13
N SER A 191 -13.57 -29.83 -2.35
CA SER A 191 -14.94 -29.39 -2.63
C SER A 191 -15.58 -30.26 -3.70
N ASP A 192 -16.92 -30.34 -3.70
CA ASP A 192 -17.67 -31.08 -4.71
C ASP A 192 -17.92 -30.27 -6.00
N ALA A 193 -17.71 -28.96 -5.96
CA ALA A 193 -17.76 -28.05 -7.09
C ALA A 193 -16.70 -26.93 -6.96
N PRO A 194 -16.19 -26.39 -8.09
CA PRO A 194 -15.27 -25.24 -8.07
C PRO A 194 -15.89 -24.00 -7.41
N GLY A 195 -15.09 -23.26 -6.65
CA GLY A 195 -15.51 -22.02 -5.99
C GLY A 195 -14.40 -21.31 -5.24
N LEU A 196 -13.31 -22.00 -4.89
CA LEU A 196 -12.17 -21.38 -4.22
C LEU A 196 -11.36 -20.52 -5.21
N GLU A 197 -11.10 -19.28 -4.81
CA GLU A 197 -10.14 -18.38 -5.46
C GLU A 197 -8.97 -18.11 -4.52
N VAL A 198 -7.76 -18.02 -5.06
CA VAL A 198 -6.53 -17.71 -4.32
C VAL A 198 -5.94 -16.38 -4.80
N LEU A 199 -5.22 -15.69 -3.94
CA LEU A 199 -4.52 -14.46 -4.30
C LEU A 199 -3.24 -14.81 -5.07
N ASP A 200 -3.12 -14.30 -6.29
CA ASP A 200 -1.83 -14.22 -6.97
C ASP A 200 -1.09 -12.98 -6.47
N MET A 201 0.01 -13.20 -5.76
CA MET A 201 0.84 -12.19 -5.14
C MET A 201 1.59 -11.32 -6.15
N GLN A 202 1.81 -11.80 -7.38
CA GLN A 202 2.47 -11.03 -8.44
C GLN A 202 1.49 -10.05 -9.08
N SER A 203 0.35 -10.54 -9.56
CA SER A 203 -0.66 -9.70 -10.20
C SER A 203 -1.55 -8.94 -9.21
N LYS A 204 -1.55 -9.35 -7.93
CA LYS A 204 -2.45 -8.87 -6.85
C LYS A 204 -3.93 -9.07 -7.18
N LYS A 205 -4.25 -10.07 -8.00
CA LYS A 205 -5.61 -10.41 -8.42
C LYS A 205 -6.05 -11.76 -7.85
N SER A 206 -7.37 -11.96 -7.80
CA SER A 206 -7.95 -13.26 -7.49
C SER A 206 -7.72 -14.22 -8.65
N PHE A 207 -7.32 -15.44 -8.35
CA PHE A 207 -7.08 -16.51 -9.30
C PHE A 207 -8.01 -17.69 -8.99
N PRO A 208 -8.90 -18.09 -9.91
CA PRO A 208 -9.88 -19.15 -9.67
C PRO A 208 -9.22 -20.53 -9.77
N ILE A 209 -8.48 -20.92 -8.73
CA ILE A 209 -7.61 -22.10 -8.75
C ILE A 209 -8.35 -23.40 -9.08
N GLU A 210 -9.55 -23.59 -8.54
CA GLU A 210 -10.35 -24.81 -8.77
C GLU A 210 -10.99 -24.85 -10.18
N GLN A 211 -11.03 -23.73 -10.93
CA GLN A 211 -11.47 -23.71 -12.34
C GLN A 211 -10.29 -23.82 -13.31
N SER A 212 -9.12 -23.31 -12.92
CA SER A 212 -7.95 -23.19 -13.80
C SER A 212 -7.16 -24.49 -13.97
N PHE A 213 -7.35 -25.48 -13.10
CA PHE A 213 -6.71 -26.79 -13.21
C PHE A 213 -7.79 -27.86 -13.45
N GLU A 214 -7.79 -28.46 -14.64
CA GLU A 214 -8.73 -29.53 -15.00
C GLU A 214 -8.49 -30.79 -14.15
N GLY A 215 -9.52 -31.25 -13.44
CA GLY A 215 -9.51 -32.50 -12.66
C GLY A 215 -10.41 -32.41 -11.42
N ARG A 216 -11.48 -33.22 -11.39
CA ARG A 216 -12.44 -33.28 -10.25
C ARG A 216 -11.82 -33.86 -8.97
N ASP A 217 -10.65 -34.49 -9.07
CA ASP A 217 -9.97 -35.18 -7.98
C ASP A 217 -8.77 -34.37 -7.45
N THR A 218 -9.00 -33.09 -7.18
CA THR A 218 -7.97 -32.18 -6.68
C THR A 218 -8.37 -31.55 -5.35
N GLY A 219 -7.36 -31.15 -4.58
CA GLY A 219 -7.52 -30.35 -3.37
C GLY A 219 -6.63 -29.12 -3.42
N THR A 220 -7.05 -28.02 -2.78
CA THR A 220 -6.21 -26.83 -2.66
C THR A 220 -5.54 -26.79 -1.30
N LEU A 221 -4.20 -26.81 -1.29
CA LEU A 221 -3.39 -26.61 -0.10
C LEU A 221 -3.02 -25.14 0.05
N LEU A 222 -3.12 -24.65 1.29
CA LEU A 222 -2.83 -23.28 1.68
C LEU A 222 -1.83 -23.25 2.83
N VAL A 223 -0.86 -22.34 2.76
CA VAL A 223 0.06 -22.04 3.86
C VAL A 223 -0.64 -21.10 4.84
N GLY A 224 -0.68 -21.47 6.12
CA GLY A 224 -1.22 -20.63 7.17
C GLY A 224 -0.18 -19.72 7.85
N ARG A 225 -0.65 -18.85 8.74
CA ARG A 225 0.19 -17.83 9.41
C ARG A 225 1.20 -18.42 10.39
N GLU A 226 0.91 -19.55 11.03
CA GLU A 226 1.89 -20.24 11.87
C GLU A 226 3.09 -20.70 11.05
N LEU A 227 2.87 -21.37 9.90
CA LEU A 227 3.97 -21.82 9.05
C LEU A 227 4.72 -20.65 8.41
N ASN A 228 4.01 -19.60 7.99
CA ASN A 228 4.65 -18.37 7.50
C ASN A 228 5.61 -17.78 8.54
N PHE A 229 5.25 -17.79 9.82
CA PHE A 229 6.14 -17.35 10.90
C PHE A 229 7.28 -18.34 11.17
N LEU A 230 6.98 -19.64 11.28
CA LEU A 230 7.97 -20.69 11.56
C LEU A 230 8.97 -20.92 10.43
N SER A 231 8.67 -20.44 9.23
CA SER A 231 9.58 -20.41 8.08
C SER A 231 10.32 -19.08 7.91
N ASN A 232 10.15 -18.11 8.81
CA ASN A 232 10.65 -16.72 8.69
C ASN A 232 10.24 -16.02 7.38
N ASN A 233 8.96 -16.17 6.98
CA ASN A 233 8.39 -15.66 5.73
C ASN A 233 8.96 -16.29 4.45
N ARG A 234 9.66 -17.43 4.54
CA ARG A 234 10.11 -18.17 3.37
C ARG A 234 8.98 -18.90 2.64
N TYR A 235 7.91 -19.24 3.37
CA TYR A 235 6.63 -19.68 2.80
C TYR A 235 5.57 -18.61 3.07
N GLN A 236 5.01 -17.99 2.04
CA GLN A 236 4.01 -16.94 2.19
C GLN A 236 2.68 -17.51 2.66
N ALA A 237 1.97 -16.81 3.55
CA ALA A 237 0.62 -17.24 3.93
C ALA A 237 -0.36 -16.98 2.78
N GLY A 238 -1.03 -18.03 2.29
CA GLY A 238 -1.92 -18.00 1.13
C GLY A 238 -3.21 -17.22 1.40
N GLY A 239 -3.45 -16.18 0.59
CA GLY A 239 -4.73 -15.47 0.59
C GLY A 239 -5.75 -16.21 -0.24
N HIS A 240 -6.99 -16.33 0.23
CA HIS A 240 -8.05 -17.01 -0.50
C HIS A 240 -9.45 -16.51 -0.13
N SER A 241 -10.41 -16.77 -1.01
CA SER A 241 -11.85 -16.49 -0.86
C SER A 241 -12.68 -17.60 -1.53
N VAL A 242 -13.96 -17.68 -1.21
CA VAL A 242 -14.88 -18.64 -1.87
C VAL A 242 -16.00 -17.87 -2.57
N ARG A 243 -16.23 -18.24 -3.82
CA ARG A 243 -17.29 -17.71 -4.69
C ARG A 243 -18.21 -18.84 -5.15
N MET A 244 -19.50 -18.52 -5.29
CA MET A 244 -20.46 -19.38 -5.99
C MET A 244 -20.49 -19.00 -7.47
N TYR A 245 -20.24 -19.97 -8.34
CA TYR A 245 -20.37 -19.81 -9.80
C TYR A 245 -21.73 -20.33 -10.29
N PRO A 246 -22.29 -19.78 -11.37
CA PRO A 246 -23.50 -20.33 -11.98
C PRO A 246 -23.27 -21.77 -12.46
N LYS A 247 -24.28 -22.63 -12.35
CA LYS A 247 -24.30 -23.88 -13.11
C LYS A 247 -24.41 -23.52 -14.60
N THR A 248 -23.38 -23.81 -15.38
CA THR A 248 -23.53 -23.88 -16.84
C THR A 248 -24.48 -25.03 -17.15
N VAL A 249 -25.72 -24.71 -17.54
CA VAL A 249 -26.60 -25.69 -18.20
C VAL A 249 -25.99 -25.91 -19.59
N THR A 250 -25.28 -27.03 -19.76
CA THR A 250 -24.89 -27.49 -21.10
C THR A 250 -26.17 -27.79 -21.88
N ARG A 251 -26.47 -26.93 -22.84
CA ARG A 251 -27.54 -27.08 -23.81
C ARG A 251 -27.13 -28.18 -24.81
N ASP A 252 -27.32 -29.43 -24.42
CA ASP A 252 -27.45 -30.51 -25.40
C ASP A 252 -28.92 -30.54 -25.82
N GLU A 253 -29.24 -29.87 -26.91
CA GLU A 253 -30.47 -30.13 -27.66
C GLU A 253 -30.08 -30.29 -29.15
N PRO A 254 -30.71 -31.24 -29.84
CA PRO A 254 -32.00 -30.89 -30.40
C PRO A 254 -33.02 -32.02 -30.26
N ASN A 255 -34.13 -31.73 -29.58
CA ASN A 255 -35.41 -32.20 -30.07
C ASN A 255 -36.51 -31.26 -29.59
N GLY A 256 -37.06 -30.54 -30.56
CA GLY A 256 -38.05 -29.50 -30.35
C GLY A 256 -39.31 -30.00 -29.65
N LYS A 257 -39.82 -29.14 -28.79
CA LYS A 257 -41.21 -28.68 -28.76
C LYS A 257 -41.27 -27.51 -27.79
N GLU A 258 -41.66 -26.35 -28.31
CA GLU A 258 -42.05 -25.20 -27.52
C GLU A 258 -43.19 -25.62 -26.59
N ASN A 259 -42.93 -25.56 -25.28
CA ASN A 259 -43.96 -25.47 -24.27
C ASN A 259 -43.65 -24.22 -23.45
N GLU A 260 -44.43 -23.18 -23.72
CA GLU A 260 -44.71 -22.10 -22.78
C GLU A 260 -45.31 -22.72 -21.49
N ASP A 261 -45.05 -22.12 -20.34
CA ASP A 261 -45.37 -22.57 -18.97
C ASP A 261 -44.38 -23.56 -18.31
N LYS A 262 -43.18 -23.07 -17.99
CA LYS A 262 -42.47 -23.47 -16.77
C LYS A 262 -41.86 -22.26 -16.09
N GLN A 263 -42.50 -21.83 -15.02
CA GLN A 263 -41.88 -21.06 -13.96
C GLN A 263 -40.72 -21.93 -13.41
N GLU A 264 -39.49 -21.70 -13.89
CA GLU A 264 -38.30 -22.39 -13.39
C GLU A 264 -38.15 -22.05 -11.90
N MET A 265 -38.60 -22.98 -11.04
CA MET A 265 -38.11 -23.07 -9.67
C MET A 265 -36.59 -23.24 -9.76
N LEU A 266 -35.83 -22.17 -9.55
CA LEU A 266 -34.38 -22.21 -9.35
C LEU A 266 -34.10 -23.21 -8.21
N ALA A 267 -33.73 -24.44 -8.56
CA ALA A 267 -33.38 -25.45 -7.57
C ALA A 267 -32.21 -24.91 -6.74
N GLU A 268 -32.35 -24.89 -5.41
CA GLU A 268 -31.31 -24.44 -4.48
C GLU A 268 -29.98 -25.13 -4.82
N HIS A 269 -29.00 -24.35 -5.29
CA HIS A 269 -27.70 -24.88 -5.66
C HIS A 269 -26.72 -24.71 -4.50
N TYR A 270 -26.40 -25.83 -3.84
CA TYR A 270 -25.41 -25.87 -2.78
C TYR A 270 -24.04 -26.30 -3.30
N ARG A 271 -22.98 -25.71 -2.72
CA ARG A 271 -21.59 -26.17 -2.83
C ARG A 271 -21.13 -26.67 -1.47
N TYR A 272 -20.49 -27.84 -1.44
CA TYR A 272 -20.00 -28.45 -0.22
C TYR A 272 -18.47 -28.48 -0.21
N SER A 273 -17.88 -28.15 0.94
CA SER A 273 -16.42 -28.20 1.12
C SER A 273 -16.03 -28.82 2.45
N ILE A 274 -14.93 -29.57 2.41
CA ILE A 274 -14.14 -29.98 3.56
C ILE A 274 -12.94 -29.05 3.65
N VAL A 275 -12.73 -28.44 4.81
CA VAL A 275 -11.53 -27.67 5.13
C VAL A 275 -10.85 -28.30 6.33
N PHE A 276 -9.73 -28.98 6.10
CA PHE A 276 -8.88 -29.53 7.16
C PHE A 276 -7.79 -28.51 7.50
N VAL A 277 -7.75 -28.01 8.73
CA VAL A 277 -6.76 -27.02 9.18
C VAL A 277 -5.80 -27.66 10.16
N LEU A 278 -4.59 -28.00 9.69
CA LEU A 278 -3.50 -28.49 10.51
C LEU A 278 -2.94 -27.34 11.34
N ARG A 279 -2.99 -27.45 12.67
CA ARG A 279 -2.48 -26.44 13.61
C ARG A 279 -1.37 -26.97 14.49
N GLY A 280 -0.54 -26.08 15.00
CA GLY A 280 0.36 -26.42 16.09
C GLY A 280 -0.41 -26.72 17.38
N HIS A 281 -0.06 -27.82 18.04
CA HIS A 281 -0.60 -28.19 19.34
C HIS A 281 -0.26 -27.12 20.37
N GLU A 282 -1.27 -26.69 21.12
CA GLU A 282 -1.26 -25.49 21.95
C GLU A 282 -0.08 -25.45 22.93
N ASP A 283 0.28 -26.59 23.53
CA ASP A 283 1.34 -26.70 24.53
C ASP A 283 2.77 -26.80 24.00
N VAL A 284 2.97 -26.98 22.68
CA VAL A 284 4.32 -27.14 22.13
C VAL A 284 5.06 -25.80 22.17
N SER A 285 6.27 -25.80 22.72
CA SER A 285 7.09 -24.60 22.86
C SER A 285 7.84 -24.25 21.58
N ILE A 286 7.87 -22.96 21.25
CA ILE A 286 8.59 -22.40 20.12
C ILE A 286 10.00 -21.99 20.55
N ASN A 287 10.99 -22.40 19.77
CA ASN A 287 12.35 -21.90 19.83
C ASN A 287 12.84 -21.56 18.42
N THR A 288 12.83 -20.27 18.05
CA THR A 288 13.24 -19.83 16.70
C THR A 288 14.73 -19.99 16.44
N ASP A 289 15.55 -20.12 17.49
CA ASP A 289 16.99 -20.36 17.31
C ASP A 289 17.25 -21.75 16.70
N GLU A 290 16.40 -22.74 17.02
CA GLU A 290 16.46 -24.08 16.42
C GLU A 290 15.98 -24.11 14.97
N LEU A 291 15.18 -23.12 14.56
CA LEU A 291 14.65 -22.99 13.20
C LEU A 291 15.59 -22.16 12.30
N ARG A 292 16.71 -21.66 12.84
CA ARG A 292 17.66 -20.85 12.07
C ARG A 292 18.53 -21.73 11.18
N THR A 293 18.50 -21.43 9.88
CA THR A 293 19.37 -22.02 8.85
C THR A 293 19.97 -20.88 8.00
N PRO A 294 20.94 -21.15 7.10
CA PRO A 294 21.35 -20.17 6.11
C PRO A 294 20.17 -19.66 5.26
N ILE A 295 19.18 -20.51 5.01
CA ILE A 295 17.99 -20.20 4.21
C ILE A 295 17.00 -19.33 5.01
N THR A 296 16.65 -19.71 6.25
CA THR A 296 15.69 -18.92 7.04
C THR A 296 16.28 -17.65 7.63
N GLY A 297 17.59 -17.59 7.84
CA GLY A 297 18.24 -16.43 8.44
C GLY A 297 17.79 -16.18 9.88
N ARG A 298 17.98 -14.94 10.37
CA ARG A 298 17.57 -14.55 11.72
C ARG A 298 16.13 -14.01 11.72
N TRP A 299 15.33 -14.42 12.69
CA TRP A 299 14.02 -13.80 12.92
C TRP A 299 14.22 -12.37 13.41
N LYS A 300 13.48 -11.41 12.81
CA LYS A 300 13.46 -10.01 13.27
C LYS A 300 13.00 -9.87 14.72
N LYS A 301 12.19 -10.82 15.19
CA LYS A 301 11.71 -10.93 16.58
C LYS A 301 11.77 -12.40 17.00
N PRO A 302 12.91 -12.88 17.50
CA PRO A 302 13.07 -14.26 17.97
C PRO A 302 12.07 -14.59 19.08
N MET A 303 11.66 -15.86 19.16
CA MET A 303 10.80 -16.39 20.22
C MET A 303 11.45 -17.62 20.84
N LYS A 304 11.48 -17.67 22.17
CA LYS A 304 12.04 -18.78 22.95
C LYS A 304 11.16 -19.05 24.15
N GLY A 305 10.71 -20.30 24.31
CA GLY A 305 9.89 -20.74 25.43
C GLY A 305 8.42 -20.29 25.39
N LEU A 306 7.95 -19.72 24.28
CA LEU A 306 6.53 -19.39 24.08
C LEU A 306 5.80 -20.60 23.50
N LYS A 307 4.68 -20.99 24.11
CA LYS A 307 3.77 -22.01 23.57
C LYS A 307 3.12 -21.61 22.24
N MET A 308 2.78 -22.56 21.37
CA MET A 308 2.05 -22.34 20.11
C MET A 308 0.74 -21.59 20.32
N GLU A 309 0.05 -21.83 21.45
CA GLU A 309 -1.16 -21.09 21.79
C GLU A 309 -0.94 -19.56 21.86
N ASN A 310 0.23 -19.12 22.33
CA ASN A 310 0.56 -17.69 22.38
C ASN A 310 0.74 -17.10 20.97
N LEU A 311 1.32 -17.88 20.06
CA LEU A 311 1.47 -17.49 18.67
C LEU A 311 0.11 -17.41 17.98
N TYR A 312 -0.75 -18.41 18.22
CA TYR A 312 -2.13 -18.46 17.74
C TYR A 312 -2.94 -17.24 18.22
N ARG A 313 -3.00 -16.99 19.54
CA ARG A 313 -3.69 -15.83 20.12
C ARG A 313 -3.17 -14.50 19.54
N ARG A 314 -1.87 -14.41 19.27
CA ARG A 314 -1.26 -13.23 18.63
C ARG A 314 -1.76 -13.02 17.20
N PHE A 315 -1.99 -14.07 16.42
CA PHE A 315 -2.57 -13.94 15.09
C PHE A 315 -4.08 -13.72 15.12
N MET A 316 -4.81 -14.46 15.96
CA MET A 316 -6.25 -14.26 16.20
C MET A 316 -6.59 -12.82 16.56
N SER A 317 -5.83 -12.22 17.48
CA SER A 317 -6.04 -10.82 17.89
C SER A 317 -5.81 -9.77 16.79
N LYS A 318 -5.40 -10.19 15.59
CA LYS A 318 -5.14 -9.36 14.40
C LYS A 318 -5.93 -9.83 13.18
N HIS A 319 -6.79 -10.82 13.34
CA HIS A 319 -7.55 -11.47 12.28
C HIS A 319 -9.04 -11.19 12.46
N VAL A 320 -9.75 -11.01 11.35
CA VAL A 320 -11.21 -10.88 11.33
C VAL A 320 -11.75 -12.28 11.10
N ASN A 321 -12.62 -12.75 11.98
CA ASN A 321 -13.31 -14.02 11.77
C ASN A 321 -14.34 -13.83 10.66
N ILE A 322 -14.12 -14.47 9.51
CA ILE A 322 -15.00 -14.37 8.33
C ILE A 322 -16.22 -15.31 8.38
N ASN A 323 -16.34 -16.11 9.44
CA ASN A 323 -17.42 -17.08 9.60
C ASN A 323 -18.54 -16.59 10.55
N VAL A 324 -18.56 -15.29 10.86
CA VAL A 324 -19.62 -14.65 11.65
C VAL A 324 -20.44 -13.69 10.78
N GLU A 325 -21.58 -13.27 11.31
CA GLU A 325 -22.47 -12.28 10.69
C GLU A 325 -21.74 -11.02 10.22
N MET A 326 -22.25 -10.41 9.15
CA MET A 326 -21.66 -9.23 8.51
C MET A 326 -21.45 -8.06 9.49
N GLU A 327 -22.42 -7.82 10.37
CA GLU A 327 -22.31 -6.76 11.38
C GLU A 327 -21.18 -7.02 12.38
N GLU A 328 -21.01 -8.27 12.82
CA GLU A 328 -19.95 -8.65 13.75
C GLU A 328 -18.57 -8.61 13.06
N ARG A 329 -18.48 -8.95 11.76
CA ARG A 329 -17.27 -8.72 10.95
C ARG A 329 -16.90 -7.23 10.91
N GLN A 330 -17.86 -6.34 10.70
CA GLN A 330 -17.63 -4.89 10.70
C GLN A 330 -17.17 -4.39 12.08
N LYS A 331 -17.79 -4.86 13.17
CA LYS A 331 -17.37 -4.57 14.56
C LYS A 331 -15.96 -5.06 14.85
N GLN A 332 -15.60 -6.27 14.44
CA GLN A 332 -14.24 -6.79 14.57
C GLN A 332 -13.22 -5.95 13.79
N ARG A 333 -13.55 -5.55 12.55
CA ARG A 333 -12.71 -4.64 11.75
C ARG A 333 -12.51 -3.30 12.45
N LYS A 334 -13.58 -2.72 13.02
CA LYS A 334 -13.53 -1.48 13.80
C LYS A 334 -12.67 -1.62 15.06
N ARG A 335 -12.86 -2.66 15.86
CA ARG A 335 -12.04 -2.95 17.07
C ARG A 335 -10.56 -3.17 16.72
N LEU A 336 -10.27 -3.88 15.63
CA LEU A 336 -8.90 -4.08 15.15
C LEU A 336 -8.28 -2.77 14.65
N HIS A 337 -9.08 -1.91 14.01
CA HIS A 337 -8.66 -0.59 13.57
C HIS A 337 -8.34 0.30 14.78
N GLU A 338 -9.22 0.36 15.79
CA GLU A 338 -9.03 1.08 17.05
C GLU A 338 -7.83 0.56 17.85
N LYS A 339 -7.66 -0.76 17.97
CA LYS A 339 -6.53 -1.38 18.67
C LYS A 339 -5.20 -1.11 17.97
N LYS A 340 -5.18 -1.10 16.62
CA LYS A 340 -4.02 -0.68 15.83
C LYS A 340 -3.71 0.81 16.04
N ALA A 341 -4.73 1.67 16.07
CA ALA A 341 -4.58 3.09 16.37
C ALA A 341 -3.96 3.30 17.77
N ASN A 342 -4.47 2.62 18.80
CA ASN A 342 -3.96 2.74 20.17
C ASN A 342 -2.55 2.15 20.35
N THR A 343 -2.19 1.07 19.64
CA THR A 343 -0.84 0.47 19.73
C THR A 343 0.22 1.32 18.99
N MET A 344 -0.17 2.09 17.97
CA MET A 344 0.73 2.98 17.22
C MET A 344 1.13 4.23 18.01
N ILE A 345 0.35 4.64 19.02
CA ILE A 345 0.71 5.76 19.93
C ILE A 345 1.99 5.43 20.75
N GLY A 346 2.31 4.15 20.97
CA GLY A 346 3.39 3.73 21.88
C GLY A 346 4.74 3.31 21.27
N ARG A 347 4.90 3.15 19.95
CA ARG A 347 6.18 2.67 19.34
C ARG A 347 6.52 3.38 18.03
N ARG A 348 7.38 4.40 18.10
CA ARG A 348 8.02 5.08 16.96
C ARG A 348 9.15 4.24 16.36
N VAL A 349 8.93 3.66 15.17
CA VAL A 349 9.86 3.63 14.00
C VAL A 349 8.95 3.57 12.76
N LYS A 350 8.90 4.66 11.98
CA LYS A 350 7.87 4.96 10.96
C LYS A 350 8.31 4.55 9.55
N PHE A 351 7.59 3.60 8.96
CA PHE A 351 7.21 3.65 7.54
C PHE A 351 5.73 3.23 7.50
N THR A 352 4.92 3.94 6.70
CA THR A 352 3.44 3.91 6.57
C THR A 352 2.68 4.92 7.45
N THR A 353 2.47 6.12 6.90
CA THR A 353 1.45 7.09 7.31
C THR A 353 0.09 6.62 6.77
N GLY A 354 -0.84 6.29 7.66
CA GLY A 354 -2.16 5.75 7.29
C GLY A 354 -3.20 6.86 7.05
N VAL A 355 -4.35 6.51 6.46
CA VAL A 355 -5.48 7.44 6.25
C VAL A 355 -5.98 8.09 7.54
N SER A 356 -5.79 7.44 8.70
CA SER A 356 -6.16 7.95 10.03
C SER A 356 -5.24 9.05 10.57
N ASP A 357 -4.04 9.25 9.99
CA ASP A 357 -3.11 10.32 10.40
C ASP A 357 -3.38 11.63 9.64
N ARG A 358 -4.37 11.63 8.75
CA ARG A 358 -4.69 12.78 7.91
C ARG A 358 -5.50 13.81 8.69
N VAL A 359 -5.09 15.07 8.58
CA VAL A 359 -5.87 16.21 9.05
C VAL A 359 -6.87 16.59 7.96
N GLN A 360 -8.12 16.81 8.38
CA GLN A 360 -9.19 17.29 7.52
C GLN A 360 -9.13 18.83 7.45
N LEU A 361 -8.99 19.39 6.25
CA LEU A 361 -9.09 20.84 6.01
C LEU A 361 -10.54 21.26 5.76
N GLY A 362 -11.29 20.43 5.03
CA GLY A 362 -12.71 20.53 4.75
C GLY A 362 -13.16 19.24 4.08
N GLN A 363 -14.46 19.03 3.82
CA GLN A 363 -14.98 17.76 3.31
C GLN A 363 -14.14 17.23 2.12
N GLY A 364 -13.57 16.02 2.22
CA GLY A 364 -12.72 15.40 1.19
C GLY A 364 -11.28 15.96 1.04
N THR A 365 -11.03 17.21 1.44
CA THR A 365 -9.68 17.81 1.43
C THR A 365 -8.91 17.41 2.68
N THR A 366 -7.86 16.59 2.50
CA THR A 366 -7.05 16.05 3.59
C THR A 366 -5.56 16.17 3.30
N PHE A 367 -4.73 16.18 4.35
CA PHE A 367 -3.28 16.09 4.21
C PHE A 367 -2.67 15.34 5.38
N LEU A 368 -1.46 14.81 5.19
CA LEU A 368 -0.69 14.23 6.30
C LEU A 368 0.16 15.35 6.91
N PRO A 369 -0.11 15.78 8.15
CA PRO A 369 0.65 16.85 8.76
C PRO A 369 2.08 16.38 9.05
N GLY A 370 3.06 17.25 8.83
CA GLY A 370 4.42 17.02 9.28
C GLY A 370 4.65 17.56 10.70
N LYS A 371 5.75 18.28 10.92
CA LYS A 371 6.11 18.84 12.22
C LYS A 371 5.37 20.16 12.44
N LYS A 372 4.52 20.20 13.46
CA LYS A 372 3.87 21.43 13.91
C LYS A 372 4.82 22.25 14.78
N ASP A 373 5.08 23.50 14.40
CA ASP A 373 5.81 24.48 15.20
C ASP A 373 4.82 25.44 15.89
N PRO A 374 4.78 25.51 17.23
CA PRO A 374 3.85 26.39 17.95
C PRO A 374 4.01 27.88 17.61
N SER A 375 5.19 28.33 17.19
CA SER A 375 5.45 29.75 16.89
C SER A 375 4.65 30.26 15.68
N VAL A 376 4.29 29.37 14.74
CA VAL A 376 3.51 29.69 13.54
C VAL A 376 2.06 29.19 13.63
N GLN A 377 1.59 28.81 14.83
CA GLN A 377 0.23 28.28 15.02
C GLN A 377 -0.85 29.22 14.47
N HIS A 378 -0.76 30.52 14.76
CA HIS A 378 -1.73 31.52 14.32
C HIS A 378 -1.76 31.65 12.79
N LEU A 379 -0.62 31.48 12.12
CA LEU A 379 -0.53 31.46 10.65
C LEU A 379 -1.17 30.21 10.08
N ILE A 380 -0.94 29.05 10.71
CA ILE A 380 -1.59 27.79 10.34
C ILE A 380 -3.11 27.96 10.43
N ASP A 381 -3.63 28.47 11.54
CA ASP A 381 -5.07 28.62 11.76
C ASP A 381 -5.71 29.57 10.71
N HIS A 382 -5.02 30.68 10.36
CA HIS A 382 -5.47 31.58 9.29
C HIS A 382 -5.50 30.88 7.91
N VAL A 383 -4.51 30.03 7.61
CA VAL A 383 -4.51 29.23 6.37
C VAL A 383 -5.62 28.19 6.37
N PHE A 384 -5.96 27.58 7.51
CA PHE A 384 -7.11 26.67 7.60
C PHE A 384 -8.42 27.39 7.21
N GLU A 385 -8.63 28.57 7.78
CA GLU A 385 -9.85 29.34 7.60
C GLU A 385 -9.96 29.94 6.19
N HIS A 386 -8.91 30.59 5.70
CA HIS A 386 -8.96 31.39 4.48
C HIS A 386 -8.27 30.75 3.27
N GLY A 387 -7.44 29.72 3.50
CA GLY A 387 -6.64 29.05 2.46
C GLY A 387 -5.34 29.77 2.11
N TYR A 388 -5.09 30.95 2.70
CA TYR A 388 -3.87 31.73 2.57
C TYR A 388 -3.56 32.54 3.83
N VAL A 389 -2.35 33.08 3.91
CA VAL A 389 -1.93 34.07 4.92
C VAL A 389 -0.88 35.02 4.33
N ILE A 390 -0.91 36.28 4.77
CA ILE A 390 0.09 37.30 4.40
C ILE A 390 1.13 37.38 5.52
N LEU A 391 2.41 37.36 5.14
CA LEU A 391 3.57 37.53 6.02
C LEU A 391 4.20 38.90 5.70
N PRO A 392 3.78 39.97 6.41
CA PRO A 392 4.20 41.32 6.07
C PRO A 392 5.67 41.55 6.41
N ASN A 393 6.40 42.23 5.52
CA ASN A 393 7.78 42.67 5.72
C ASN A 393 8.73 41.53 6.20
N ILE A 394 8.51 40.31 5.70
CA ILE A 394 9.27 39.14 6.11
C ILE A 394 10.72 39.19 5.57
N PHE A 395 10.97 39.96 4.51
CA PHE A 395 12.29 40.27 3.99
C PHE A 395 12.60 41.77 4.14
N THR A 396 13.88 42.07 4.35
CA THR A 396 14.35 43.45 4.52
C THR A 396 14.34 44.22 3.19
N PRO A 397 14.26 45.56 3.24
CA PRO A 397 14.39 46.38 2.03
C PRO A 397 15.67 46.13 1.24
N GLU A 398 16.78 45.81 1.92
CA GLU A 398 18.06 45.48 1.29
C GLU A 398 17.97 44.17 0.49
N GLN A 399 17.36 43.12 1.06
CA GLN A 399 17.15 41.85 0.36
C GLN A 399 16.28 42.04 -0.90
N VAL A 400 15.27 42.91 -0.81
CA VAL A 400 14.39 43.28 -1.92
C VAL A 400 15.16 44.03 -3.00
N GLU A 401 15.98 45.02 -2.63
CA GLU A 401 16.76 45.81 -3.59
C GLU A 401 17.78 44.96 -4.35
N ILE A 402 18.47 44.05 -3.65
CA ILE A 402 19.38 43.07 -4.26
C ILE A 402 18.62 42.20 -5.27
N ALA A 403 17.44 41.71 -4.90
CA ALA A 403 16.63 40.88 -5.79
C ALA A 403 16.12 41.66 -7.01
N ASN A 404 15.69 42.91 -6.83
CA ASN A 404 15.26 43.79 -7.94
C ASN A 404 16.39 44.10 -8.91
N SER A 405 17.58 44.41 -8.39
CA SER A 405 18.79 44.62 -9.20
C SER A 405 19.13 43.37 -10.01
N GLU A 406 19.00 42.19 -9.39
CA GLU A 406 19.29 40.93 -10.06
C GLU A 406 18.23 40.54 -11.11
N VAL A 407 16.95 40.81 -10.85
CA VAL A 407 15.88 40.68 -11.85
C VAL A 407 16.21 41.54 -13.07
N ALA A 408 16.53 42.82 -12.86
CA ALA A 408 16.86 43.73 -13.95
C ALA A 408 18.09 43.24 -14.74
N ARG A 409 19.13 42.74 -14.05
CA ARG A 409 20.31 42.14 -14.71
C ARG A 409 19.91 40.94 -15.56
N LEU A 410 19.12 40.01 -15.03
CA LEU A 410 18.70 38.80 -15.73
C LEU A 410 17.77 39.09 -16.92
N GLU A 411 16.91 40.10 -16.84
CA GLU A 411 16.07 40.54 -17.98
C GLU A 411 16.89 41.09 -19.15
N THR A 412 18.09 41.64 -18.89
CA THR A 412 19.01 42.06 -19.97
C THR A 412 19.80 40.93 -20.61
N LEU A 413 19.77 39.74 -20.01
CA LEU A 413 20.45 38.55 -20.53
C LEU A 413 19.44 37.68 -21.27
N ASP A 414 19.93 36.77 -22.13
CA ASP A 414 19.11 35.68 -22.65
C ASP A 414 18.85 34.64 -21.54
N ALA A 415 18.08 35.05 -20.53
CA ALA A 415 17.77 34.25 -19.35
C ALA A 415 16.64 33.24 -19.60
N GLY A 416 16.35 32.94 -20.87
CA GLY A 416 15.40 31.93 -21.30
C GLY A 416 14.19 32.50 -22.06
N PRO A 417 13.37 31.61 -22.65
CA PRO A 417 12.39 31.96 -23.68
C PRO A 417 11.20 32.79 -23.19
N ALA A 418 11.03 32.96 -21.88
CA ALA A 418 9.94 33.74 -21.28
C ALA A 418 10.44 35.01 -20.56
N ALA A 419 11.75 35.31 -20.62
CA ALA A 419 12.34 36.41 -19.86
C ALA A 419 11.83 37.78 -20.33
N ILE A 420 11.63 37.94 -21.64
CA ILE A 420 11.21 39.21 -22.27
C ILE A 420 9.68 39.34 -22.33
N ALA A 421 9.00 38.25 -22.70
CA ALA A 421 7.56 38.23 -22.88
C ALA A 421 6.99 36.82 -22.58
N GLY A 422 5.79 36.78 -22.02
CA GLY A 422 5.06 35.53 -21.82
C GLY A 422 4.71 34.87 -23.14
N ARG A 423 4.70 33.54 -23.13
CA ARG A 423 4.65 32.70 -24.34
C ARG A 423 3.23 32.30 -24.75
N ASN A 424 2.26 32.52 -23.87
CA ASN A 424 0.87 32.09 -24.05
C ASN A 424 -0.09 32.99 -23.24
N TYR A 425 -1.39 32.79 -23.46
CA TYR A 425 -2.45 33.57 -22.80
C TYR A 425 -2.42 33.47 -21.27
N PHE A 426 -2.07 32.30 -20.73
CA PHE A 426 -1.99 32.10 -19.28
C PHE A 426 -0.80 32.86 -18.68
N GLU A 427 0.34 32.86 -19.36
CA GLU A 427 1.51 33.62 -18.96
C GLU A 427 1.27 35.12 -19.06
N GLY A 428 0.58 35.57 -20.11
CA GLY A 428 0.35 36.98 -20.41
C GLY A 428 1.49 37.57 -21.24
N PHE A 429 1.16 38.10 -22.42
CA PHE A 429 2.15 38.57 -23.40
C PHE A 429 2.91 39.84 -22.96
N LYS A 430 2.49 40.50 -21.89
CA LYS A 430 3.17 41.63 -21.24
C LYS A 430 3.65 41.23 -19.84
N THR A 431 4.32 40.09 -19.76
CA THR A 431 4.98 39.63 -18.54
C THR A 431 6.38 39.09 -18.84
N GLY A 432 7.29 39.22 -17.89
CA GLY A 432 8.61 38.58 -17.92
C GLY A 432 8.70 37.48 -16.87
N ARG A 433 9.29 36.34 -17.21
CA ARG A 433 9.56 35.23 -16.28
C ARG A 433 10.94 34.64 -16.48
N VAL A 434 11.74 34.64 -15.41
CA VAL A 434 13.04 33.95 -15.39
C VAL A 434 12.93 32.69 -14.53
N TYR A 435 13.05 31.53 -15.18
CA TYR A 435 13.08 30.20 -14.55
C TYR A 435 14.51 29.81 -14.16
N ALA A 436 14.69 28.65 -13.52
CA ALA A 436 15.97 28.08 -13.12
C ALA A 436 16.81 29.05 -12.28
N LEU A 437 16.17 29.84 -11.41
CA LEU A 437 16.85 30.91 -10.67
C LEU A 437 18.01 30.40 -9.82
N ALA A 438 17.86 29.20 -9.24
CA ALA A 438 18.89 28.60 -8.40
C ALA A 438 20.20 28.30 -9.17
N ASP A 439 20.16 28.20 -10.50
CA ASP A 439 21.34 28.05 -11.36
C ASP A 439 21.91 29.42 -11.77
N LYS A 440 21.05 30.43 -11.85
CA LYS A 440 21.39 31.75 -12.41
C LYS A 440 21.90 32.76 -11.40
N SER A 441 21.45 32.67 -10.13
CA SER A 441 21.82 33.63 -9.10
C SER A 441 21.60 33.13 -7.69
N ARG A 442 22.52 33.47 -6.78
CA ARG A 442 22.35 33.23 -5.34
C ARG A 442 21.51 34.29 -4.63
N ALA A 443 21.19 35.41 -5.29
CA ALA A 443 20.36 36.47 -4.70
C ALA A 443 18.97 35.97 -4.27
N PHE A 444 18.50 34.88 -4.90
CA PHE A 444 17.16 34.33 -4.68
C PHE A 444 17.10 33.22 -3.63
N ASP A 445 18.23 32.75 -3.09
CA ASP A 445 18.30 31.56 -2.23
C ASP A 445 17.51 31.65 -0.95
N GLN A 446 17.47 32.85 -0.41
CA GLN A 446 16.86 33.16 0.88
C GLN A 446 15.34 33.02 0.84
N PHE A 447 14.70 33.27 -0.31
CA PHE A 447 13.24 33.27 -0.40
C PHE A 447 12.63 31.88 -0.20
N PRO A 448 13.16 30.80 -0.83
CA PRO A 448 12.63 29.45 -0.63
C PRO A 448 12.91 28.80 0.73
N ILE A 449 13.89 29.32 1.49
CA ILE A 449 14.35 28.70 2.75
C ILE A 449 14.09 29.56 3.98
N HIS A 450 13.24 30.58 3.86
CA HIS A 450 12.89 31.43 5.00
C HIS A 450 12.30 30.60 6.16
N PRO A 451 12.78 30.74 7.42
CA PRO A 451 12.39 29.87 8.54
C PRO A 451 10.88 29.75 8.77
N THR A 452 10.14 30.87 8.75
CA THR A 452 8.67 30.86 8.90
C THR A 452 7.96 30.06 7.81
N VAL A 453 8.46 30.14 6.57
CA VAL A 453 7.90 29.44 5.41
C VAL A 453 8.18 27.95 5.50
N LEU A 454 9.40 27.60 5.90
CA LEU A 454 9.75 26.20 6.18
C LEU A 454 8.92 25.63 7.32
N ALA A 455 8.63 26.40 8.38
CA ALA A 455 7.78 25.95 9.48
C ALA A 455 6.32 25.71 9.05
N LEU A 456 5.76 26.55 8.18
CA LEU A 456 4.45 26.31 7.56
C LEU A 456 4.47 25.07 6.65
N ASN A 457 5.47 24.94 5.80
CA ASN A 457 5.63 23.78 4.91
C ASN A 457 5.84 22.47 5.67
N ASP A 458 6.64 22.49 6.73
CA ASP A 458 6.85 21.34 7.61
C ASP A 458 5.53 20.88 8.24
N TYR A 459 4.53 21.75 8.38
CA TYR A 459 3.19 21.36 8.82
C TYR A 459 2.32 20.83 7.68
N PHE A 460 2.18 21.57 6.57
CA PHE A 460 1.24 21.23 5.49
C PHE A 460 1.74 20.13 4.52
N LEU A 461 3.05 19.93 4.43
CA LEU A 461 3.68 18.97 3.53
C LEU A 461 4.42 17.88 4.30
N GLN A 462 4.59 16.72 3.66
CA GLN A 462 5.37 15.64 4.23
C GLN A 462 6.87 15.96 4.25
N PRO A 463 7.66 15.30 5.13
CA PRO A 463 9.12 15.43 5.12
C PRO A 463 9.72 15.21 3.73
N ASN A 464 10.76 15.98 3.42
CA ASN A 464 11.45 16.00 2.12
C ASN A 464 10.62 16.56 0.95
N TYR A 465 9.58 17.37 1.24
CA TYR A 465 8.86 18.12 0.21
C TYR A 465 9.80 18.88 -0.73
N LEU A 466 9.34 19.10 -1.96
CA LEU A 466 10.16 19.62 -3.05
C LEU A 466 9.70 21.02 -3.45
N ILE A 467 10.60 21.82 -4.00
CA ILE A 467 10.24 23.00 -4.79
C ILE A 467 9.82 22.50 -6.17
N THR A 468 8.59 22.82 -6.57
CA THR A 468 8.04 22.46 -7.88
C THR A 468 8.25 23.56 -8.93
N SER A 469 8.37 24.81 -8.49
CA SER A 469 8.65 25.96 -9.36
C SER A 469 9.38 27.06 -8.59
N LEU A 470 10.40 27.66 -9.22
CA LEU A 470 11.17 28.77 -8.66
C LEU A 470 11.51 29.76 -9.78
N HIS A 471 10.71 30.82 -9.90
CA HIS A 471 10.85 31.78 -10.99
C HIS A 471 10.41 33.18 -10.59
N THR A 472 10.98 34.18 -11.25
CA THR A 472 10.53 35.57 -11.12
C THR A 472 9.29 35.79 -11.98
N VAL A 473 8.46 36.75 -11.59
CA VAL A 473 7.35 37.23 -12.40
C VAL A 473 7.37 38.75 -12.37
N VAL A 474 7.47 39.34 -13.56
CA VAL A 474 7.34 40.77 -13.81
C VAL A 474 6.07 41.01 -14.60
N ILE A 475 5.16 41.82 -14.07
CA ILE A 475 3.94 42.22 -14.79
C ILE A 475 4.10 43.66 -15.26
N TYR A 476 4.16 43.85 -16.58
CA TYR A 476 4.34 45.17 -17.18
C TYR A 476 3.01 45.93 -17.32
N PRO A 477 3.07 47.27 -17.49
CA PRO A 477 1.90 48.11 -17.74
C PRO A 477 0.99 47.60 -18.86
N GLY A 478 -0.32 47.57 -18.59
CA GLY A 478 -1.35 47.14 -19.51
C GLY A 478 -1.46 45.63 -19.71
N GLN A 479 -0.83 44.81 -18.86
CA GLN A 479 -1.11 43.38 -18.79
C GLN A 479 -2.50 43.14 -18.20
N THR A 480 -3.30 42.31 -18.86
CA THR A 480 -4.63 41.90 -18.40
C THR A 480 -4.54 40.91 -17.25
N ALA A 481 -5.58 40.82 -16.44
CA ALA A 481 -5.68 39.80 -15.40
C ALA A 481 -5.57 38.39 -15.99
N GLN A 482 -4.93 37.49 -15.24
CA GLN A 482 -4.81 36.09 -15.60
C GLN A 482 -6.17 35.39 -15.59
N ALA A 483 -6.25 34.20 -16.19
CA ALA A 483 -7.39 33.31 -15.95
C ALA A 483 -7.46 32.92 -14.46
N ILE A 484 -8.67 32.79 -13.93
CA ILE A 484 -8.89 32.27 -12.58
C ILE A 484 -8.48 30.80 -12.56
N HIS A 485 -7.61 30.40 -11.65
CA HIS A 485 -7.07 29.05 -11.59
C HIS A 485 -6.67 28.63 -10.17
N CYS A 486 -6.35 27.34 -10.04
CA CYS A 486 -5.61 26.77 -8.91
C CYS A 486 -4.31 26.18 -9.44
N ASP A 487 -3.25 26.24 -8.65
CA ASP A 487 -1.93 25.71 -9.06
C ASP A 487 -1.92 24.19 -9.20
N ASP A 488 -2.88 23.51 -8.58
CA ASP A 488 -3.12 22.08 -8.77
C ASP A 488 -4.06 21.72 -9.93
N GLY A 489 -4.47 22.69 -10.76
CA GLY A 489 -5.43 22.48 -11.84
C GLY A 489 -5.02 21.43 -12.89
N LEU A 490 -3.72 21.14 -13.02
CA LEU A 490 -3.19 20.11 -13.92
C LEU A 490 -3.36 18.68 -13.40
N ILE A 491 -3.75 18.53 -12.12
CA ILE A 491 -3.87 17.22 -11.47
C ILE A 491 -5.31 16.73 -11.67
N ALA A 492 -5.45 15.61 -12.38
CA ALA A 492 -6.75 15.03 -12.78
C ALA A 492 -7.51 14.33 -11.63
N LEU A 493 -7.25 14.72 -10.38
CA LEU A 493 -8.04 14.27 -9.22
C LEU A 493 -9.20 15.24 -9.02
N PRO A 494 -10.45 14.76 -8.88
CA PRO A 494 -11.61 15.62 -8.68
C PRO A 494 -11.56 16.30 -7.32
N ARG A 495 -12.10 17.51 -7.21
CA ARG A 495 -12.27 18.22 -5.94
C ARG A 495 -13.55 17.78 -5.23
N PRO A 496 -13.56 17.74 -3.89
CA PRO A 496 -12.44 18.02 -2.98
C PRO A 496 -11.37 16.91 -2.99
N ARG A 497 -10.09 17.32 -2.94
CA ARG A 497 -8.92 16.43 -3.10
C ARG A 497 -7.86 16.66 -2.03
N PRO A 498 -6.97 15.69 -1.78
CA PRO A 498 -5.87 15.89 -0.85
C PRO A 498 -4.96 17.07 -1.23
N LEU A 499 -4.36 17.72 -0.22
CA LEU A 499 -3.38 18.78 -0.44
C LEU A 499 -2.09 18.20 -1.04
N ILE A 500 -1.73 18.67 -2.22
CA ILE A 500 -0.57 18.17 -2.98
C ILE A 500 0.58 19.17 -3.09
N GLY A 501 0.38 20.40 -2.61
CA GLY A 501 1.37 21.46 -2.65
C GLY A 501 0.86 22.78 -2.08
N VAL A 502 1.74 23.76 -2.07
CA VAL A 502 1.49 25.11 -1.55
C VAL A 502 2.29 26.10 -2.38
N GLY A 503 1.75 27.29 -2.59
CA GLY A 503 2.40 28.38 -3.30
C GLY A 503 2.82 29.48 -2.35
N THR A 504 3.94 30.12 -2.64
CA THR A 504 4.29 31.41 -2.07
C THR A 504 4.67 32.40 -3.14
N MET A 505 4.42 33.67 -2.87
CA MET A 505 4.85 34.77 -3.72
C MET A 505 5.38 35.90 -2.85
N VAL A 506 6.62 36.31 -3.11
CA VAL A 506 7.24 37.45 -2.43
C VAL A 506 7.08 38.69 -3.30
N SER A 507 6.63 39.78 -2.70
CA SER A 507 6.55 41.09 -3.34
C SER A 507 7.93 41.75 -3.38
N PHE A 508 8.44 42.09 -4.57
CA PHE A 508 9.65 42.93 -4.69
C PHE A 508 9.32 44.41 -4.93
N ASP A 509 8.10 44.69 -5.35
CA ASP A 509 7.47 45.99 -5.35
C ASP A 509 6.21 45.91 -4.47
N ASP A 510 5.67 47.04 -4.01
CA ASP A 510 4.37 47.05 -3.33
C ASP A 510 3.31 46.36 -4.21
N PHE A 511 2.47 45.53 -3.62
CA PHE A 511 1.31 44.95 -4.29
C PHE A 511 0.11 45.84 -4.03
N THR A 512 -0.42 46.47 -5.09
CA THR A 512 -1.62 47.31 -5.03
C THR A 512 -2.71 46.78 -5.97
N ALA A 513 -3.94 47.27 -5.82
CA ALA A 513 -5.03 46.84 -6.68
C ALA A 513 -4.79 47.23 -8.15
N GLU A 514 -4.08 48.34 -8.39
CA GLU A 514 -3.85 48.94 -9.69
C GLU A 514 -2.63 48.35 -10.42
N ASN A 515 -1.61 47.87 -9.71
CA ASN A 515 -0.41 47.31 -10.32
C ASN A 515 -0.47 45.78 -10.50
N GLY A 516 -1.66 45.23 -10.33
CA GLY A 516 -1.97 43.83 -10.58
C GLY A 516 -1.57 42.90 -9.45
N ALA A 517 -1.69 43.29 -8.18
CA ALA A 517 -1.55 42.36 -7.06
C ALA A 517 -2.28 41.03 -7.31
N THR A 518 -1.71 39.93 -6.83
CA THR A 518 -2.39 38.62 -6.88
C THR A 518 -3.74 38.72 -6.19
N THR A 519 -4.78 38.19 -6.81
CA THR A 519 -6.13 38.16 -6.26
C THR A 519 -6.51 36.74 -5.87
N VAL A 520 -7.20 36.57 -4.75
CA VAL A 520 -7.62 35.27 -4.21
C VAL A 520 -9.10 35.26 -3.92
N ILE A 521 -9.71 34.07 -3.83
CA ILE A 521 -11.05 33.91 -3.25
C ILE A 521 -10.89 33.21 -1.89
N PRO A 522 -11.00 33.93 -0.75
CA PRO A 522 -10.82 33.34 0.58
C PRO A 522 -11.79 32.17 0.81
N GLY A 523 -11.30 31.06 1.39
CA GLY A 523 -12.10 29.87 1.66
C GLY A 523 -12.30 28.93 0.46
N SER A 524 -11.86 29.33 -0.74
CA SER A 524 -12.08 28.56 -1.98
C SER A 524 -11.22 27.30 -2.09
N HIS A 525 -10.22 27.14 -1.22
CA HIS A 525 -9.42 25.93 -1.08
C HIS A 525 -10.22 24.69 -0.69
N LEU A 526 -11.47 24.86 -0.23
CA LEU A 526 -12.38 23.80 0.20
C LEU A 526 -13.48 23.45 -0.82
N TRP A 527 -13.60 24.19 -1.92
CA TRP A 527 -14.70 24.01 -2.87
C TRP A 527 -14.58 22.71 -3.67
N SER A 528 -15.73 22.09 -3.99
CA SER A 528 -15.83 21.00 -4.99
C SER A 528 -15.75 21.55 -6.41
N ASP A 529 -15.66 20.64 -7.40
CA ASP A 529 -15.63 21.00 -8.82
C ASP A 529 -16.95 21.61 -9.34
N ASP A 530 -18.05 21.44 -8.59
CA ASP A 530 -19.37 21.97 -8.97
C ASP A 530 -19.46 23.50 -8.82
N ARG A 531 -18.53 24.12 -8.07
CA ARG A 531 -18.52 25.56 -7.83
C ARG A 531 -17.55 26.25 -8.79
N ILE A 532 -18.13 27.10 -9.65
CA ILE A 532 -17.39 27.92 -10.61
C ILE A 532 -17.03 29.26 -9.97
N PRO A 533 -15.76 29.68 -9.95
CA PRO A 533 -15.36 30.96 -9.39
C PRO A 533 -15.72 32.12 -10.31
N THR A 534 -16.05 33.27 -9.71
CA THR A 534 -16.31 34.52 -10.43
C THR A 534 -15.27 35.60 -10.08
N ARG A 535 -15.11 36.63 -10.93
CA ARG A 535 -14.13 37.70 -10.66
C ARG A 535 -14.59 38.62 -9.53
N GLU A 536 -15.89 38.75 -9.33
CA GLU A 536 -16.53 39.57 -8.30
C GLU A 536 -16.23 39.07 -6.88
N GLU A 537 -15.92 37.77 -6.74
CA GLU A 537 -15.53 37.14 -5.47
C GLU A 537 -14.03 37.33 -5.16
N MET A 538 -13.24 37.82 -6.12
CA MET A 538 -11.79 37.94 -5.96
C MET A 538 -11.40 39.19 -5.17
N VAL A 539 -10.53 39.01 -4.17
CA VAL A 539 -9.95 40.10 -3.39
C VAL A 539 -8.45 40.22 -3.66
N PRO A 540 -7.91 41.44 -3.84
CA PRO A 540 -6.49 41.64 -4.04
C PRO A 540 -5.72 41.43 -2.73
N VAL A 541 -4.57 40.76 -2.83
CA VAL A 541 -3.61 40.58 -1.74
C VAL A 541 -2.68 41.79 -1.73
N ILE A 542 -3.12 42.85 -1.05
CA ILE A 542 -2.39 44.11 -0.90
C ILE A 542 -1.32 43.96 0.18
N MET A 543 -0.06 44.22 -0.16
CA MET A 543 1.07 44.09 0.79
C MET A 543 2.28 44.92 0.34
N PRO A 544 3.07 45.49 1.27
CA PRO A 544 4.28 46.24 0.92
C PRO A 544 5.37 45.32 0.35
N ALA A 545 6.34 45.89 -0.35
CA ALA A 545 7.54 45.19 -0.81
C ALA A 545 8.26 44.49 0.35
N GLY A 546 8.81 43.29 0.09
CA GLY A 546 9.42 42.42 1.10
C GLY A 546 8.43 41.55 1.87
N SER A 547 7.13 41.63 1.56
CA SER A 547 6.11 40.74 2.11
C SER A 547 5.99 39.45 1.31
N MET A 548 5.36 38.43 1.90
CA MET A 548 5.05 37.18 1.22
C MET A 548 3.59 36.80 1.42
N VAL A 549 2.92 36.34 0.38
CA VAL A 549 1.67 35.58 0.52
C VAL A 549 1.98 34.08 0.45
N TYR A 550 1.41 33.33 1.38
CA TYR A 550 1.45 31.87 1.44
C TYR A 550 0.04 31.32 1.21
N PHE A 551 -0.15 30.37 0.31
CA PHE A 551 -1.48 29.82 0.01
C PHE A 551 -1.45 28.34 -0.35
N LEU A 552 -2.54 27.64 -0.06
CA LEU A 552 -2.73 26.25 -0.46
C LEU A 552 -2.96 26.18 -1.97
N ASN A 553 -2.40 25.17 -2.64
CA ASN A 553 -2.50 25.10 -4.10
C ASN A 553 -3.92 24.82 -4.63
N THR A 554 -4.85 24.43 -3.76
CA THR A 554 -6.28 24.31 -4.06
C THR A 554 -7.03 25.64 -4.02
N LEU A 555 -6.40 26.74 -3.57
CA LEU A 555 -7.02 28.07 -3.49
C LEU A 555 -7.19 28.66 -4.90
N TRP A 556 -8.40 29.12 -5.22
CA TRP A 556 -8.67 29.85 -6.46
C TRP A 556 -8.07 31.25 -6.39
N HIS A 557 -7.27 31.57 -7.41
CA HIS A 557 -6.54 32.83 -7.49
C HIS A 557 -6.28 33.25 -8.95
N SER A 558 -5.72 34.44 -9.12
CA SER A 558 -5.36 35.03 -10.42
C SER A 558 -4.30 36.09 -10.22
N GLY A 559 -3.37 36.25 -11.18
CA GLY A 559 -2.64 37.51 -11.31
C GLY A 559 -3.60 38.66 -11.66
N GLY A 560 -3.51 39.78 -10.94
CA GLY A 560 -4.32 40.97 -11.23
C GLY A 560 -3.91 41.67 -12.53
N ALA A 561 -4.79 42.53 -13.05
CA ALA A 561 -4.45 43.39 -14.18
C ALA A 561 -3.52 44.53 -13.71
N ASN A 562 -2.49 44.83 -14.47
CA ASN A 562 -1.65 45.99 -14.20
C ASN A 562 -2.14 47.17 -15.04
N THR A 563 -2.90 48.06 -14.40
CA THR A 563 -3.39 49.33 -14.97
C THR A 563 -2.53 50.53 -14.57
N SER A 564 -1.43 50.30 -13.85
CA SER A 564 -0.45 51.33 -13.49
C SER A 564 0.53 51.62 -14.63
N ASP A 565 1.41 52.60 -14.43
CA ASP A 565 2.48 53.00 -15.35
C ASP A 565 3.82 52.30 -15.07
N LYS A 566 3.89 51.42 -14.07
CA LYS A 566 5.12 50.73 -13.64
C LYS A 566 5.00 49.21 -13.71
N ALA A 567 6.14 48.56 -13.87
CA ALA A 567 6.22 47.11 -13.73
C ALA A 567 6.06 46.69 -12.26
N ARG A 568 5.52 45.48 -12.05
CA ARG A 568 5.35 44.89 -10.72
C ARG A 568 6.11 43.56 -10.64
N ARG A 569 7.15 43.51 -9.81
CA ARG A 569 8.10 42.39 -9.70
C ARG A 569 7.80 41.54 -8.47
N SER A 570 8.06 40.25 -8.63
CA SER A 570 7.87 39.24 -7.60
C SER A 570 8.69 37.99 -7.89
N ILE A 571 8.85 37.15 -6.88
CA ILE A 571 9.32 35.76 -7.04
C ILE A 571 8.23 34.81 -6.58
N THR A 572 8.00 33.78 -7.38
CA THR A 572 7.11 32.66 -7.05
C THR A 572 7.95 31.48 -6.60
N VAL A 573 7.62 30.94 -5.43
CA VAL A 573 8.19 29.70 -4.92
C VAL A 573 7.05 28.75 -4.62
N GLN A 574 6.90 27.71 -5.42
CA GLN A 574 5.89 26.68 -5.19
C GLN A 574 6.55 25.42 -4.66
N TYR A 575 5.87 24.77 -3.72
CA TYR A 575 6.30 23.51 -3.13
C TYR A 575 5.25 22.42 -3.38
N CYS A 576 5.69 21.18 -3.49
CA CYS A 576 4.82 20.02 -3.64
C CYS A 576 5.19 18.91 -2.68
N GLN A 577 4.25 17.98 -2.49
CA GLN A 577 4.52 16.75 -1.77
C GLN A 577 5.73 16.00 -2.38
N PRO A 578 6.52 15.29 -1.58
CA PRO A 578 7.80 14.72 -2.00
C PRO A 578 7.70 13.63 -3.08
N TRP A 579 6.51 13.09 -3.30
CA TRP A 579 6.19 12.05 -4.28
C TRP A 579 5.61 12.62 -5.59
N ILE A 580 5.45 13.94 -5.69
CA ILE A 580 4.96 14.62 -6.89
C ILE A 580 6.12 14.89 -7.85
N ARG A 581 5.88 14.70 -9.16
CA ARG A 581 6.76 15.21 -10.21
C ARG A 581 6.66 16.74 -10.25
N THR A 582 7.79 17.42 -10.10
CA THR A 582 7.87 18.89 -10.15
C THR A 582 7.53 19.45 -11.54
N PHE A 583 6.98 20.67 -11.59
CA PHE A 583 6.73 21.38 -12.84
C PHE A 583 8.03 21.77 -13.53
N GLU A 584 8.98 22.26 -12.75
CA GLU A 584 10.34 22.51 -13.19
C GLU A 584 11.27 21.40 -12.71
N ASN A 585 12.03 20.79 -13.62
CA ASN A 585 12.98 19.74 -13.27
C ASN A 585 14.30 20.36 -12.78
N MET A 586 14.34 20.71 -11.50
CA MET A 586 15.48 21.37 -10.87
C MET A 586 16.78 20.56 -10.96
N THR A 587 16.70 19.23 -10.92
CA THR A 587 17.89 18.36 -11.00
C THR A 587 18.59 18.38 -12.36
N ILE A 588 17.84 18.77 -13.42
CA ILE A 588 18.38 18.96 -14.77
C ILE A 588 18.71 20.44 -15.01
N ALA A 589 17.91 21.35 -14.47
CA ALA A 589 18.12 22.80 -14.65
C ALA A 589 19.39 23.31 -13.96
N MET A 590 19.84 22.64 -12.88
CA MET A 590 21.04 23.00 -12.14
C MET A 590 22.32 22.45 -12.77
N GLY A 591 23.28 23.34 -13.01
CA GLY A 591 24.67 23.00 -13.28
C GLY A 591 25.28 22.25 -12.10
N TRP A 592 25.95 21.13 -12.38
CA TRP A 592 26.46 20.27 -11.30
C TRP A 592 27.71 20.83 -10.61
N ASP A 593 28.39 21.81 -11.21
CA ASP A 593 29.64 22.37 -10.68
C ASP A 593 29.42 23.34 -9.52
N ASP A 594 28.22 23.90 -9.39
CA ASP A 594 27.88 24.86 -8.35
C ASP A 594 27.08 24.25 -7.19
N LEU A 595 26.81 22.94 -7.19
CA LEU A 595 25.98 22.31 -6.16
C LEU A 595 26.52 22.48 -4.73
N ASP A 596 27.84 22.57 -4.57
CA ASP A 596 28.46 22.79 -3.25
C ASP A 596 28.35 24.23 -2.75
N LYS A 597 27.98 25.17 -3.64
CA LYS A 597 27.72 26.58 -3.29
C LYS A 597 26.25 26.81 -2.90
N VAL A 598 25.37 25.85 -3.19
CA VAL A 598 23.95 25.91 -2.87
C VAL A 598 23.77 25.57 -1.39
N PRO A 599 22.98 26.34 -0.62
CA PRO A 599 22.62 25.96 0.74
C PRO A 599 22.02 24.54 0.81
N GLU A 600 22.50 23.70 1.73
CA GLU A 600 22.12 22.28 1.80
C GLU A 600 20.59 22.08 1.85
N ARG A 601 19.87 22.96 2.57
CA ARG A 601 18.41 22.91 2.65
C ARG A 601 17.77 23.14 1.28
N LEU A 602 18.22 24.16 0.54
CA LEU A 602 17.72 24.46 -0.81
C LEU A 602 18.04 23.31 -1.78
N LEU A 603 19.24 22.74 -1.68
CA LEU A 603 19.66 21.60 -2.49
C LEU A 603 18.72 20.38 -2.30
N LYS A 604 18.36 20.07 -1.04
CA LYS A 604 17.37 19.02 -0.73
C LYS A 604 16.00 19.34 -1.31
N LEU A 605 15.53 20.58 -1.17
CA LEU A 605 14.26 21.04 -1.73
C LEU A 605 14.21 20.97 -3.26
N MET A 606 15.33 21.14 -3.94
CA MET A 606 15.45 20.97 -5.41
C MET A 606 15.46 19.50 -5.85
N GLY A 607 15.30 18.55 -4.93
CA GLY A 607 15.25 17.12 -5.25
C GLY A 607 16.61 16.43 -5.31
N PHE A 608 17.67 17.02 -4.73
CA PHE A 608 18.96 16.34 -4.57
C PHE A 608 19.00 15.37 -3.37
N SER A 609 17.85 15.09 -2.78
CA SER A 609 17.62 14.07 -1.73
C SER A 609 16.53 13.09 -2.14
N THR A 610 16.45 11.96 -1.45
CA THR A 610 15.37 10.98 -1.64
C THR A 610 14.23 11.19 -0.66
N HIS A 611 13.05 10.71 -1.02
CA HIS A 611 11.95 10.50 -0.10
C HIS A 611 11.59 9.02 -0.11
N ASP A 612 11.89 8.32 0.98
CA ASP A 612 11.87 6.86 1.03
C ASP A 612 12.73 6.27 -0.13
N PHE A 613 12.10 5.54 -1.05
CA PHE A 613 12.71 5.00 -2.27
C PHE A 613 12.39 5.82 -3.53
N MET A 614 11.79 7.00 -3.40
CA MET A 614 11.48 7.87 -4.53
C MET A 614 12.61 8.84 -4.80
N GLY A 615 12.87 9.07 -6.10
CA GLY A 615 13.88 10.01 -6.57
C GLY A 615 15.32 9.49 -6.52
N TYR A 616 15.60 8.20 -6.31
CA TYR A 616 16.98 7.71 -6.34
C TYR A 616 17.58 7.69 -7.75
N VAL A 617 18.91 7.70 -7.83
CA VAL A 617 19.71 7.46 -9.03
C VAL A 617 20.61 6.27 -8.74
N ASP A 618 20.40 5.15 -9.45
CA ASP A 618 21.19 3.92 -9.28
C ASP A 618 21.22 3.43 -7.81
N GLY A 619 20.05 3.44 -7.16
CA GLY A 619 19.89 3.09 -5.73
C GLY A 619 20.47 4.10 -4.73
N ARG A 620 20.95 5.27 -5.17
CA ARG A 620 21.58 6.30 -4.33
C ARG A 620 20.83 7.63 -4.38
N SER A 621 21.15 8.57 -3.49
CA SER A 621 20.60 9.93 -3.59
C SER A 621 21.01 10.60 -4.91
N PRO A 622 20.19 11.52 -5.47
CA PRO A 622 20.58 12.24 -6.68
C PRO A 622 21.89 13.00 -6.53
N ARG A 623 22.20 13.57 -5.35
CA ARG A 623 23.52 14.17 -5.07
C ARG A 623 24.66 13.18 -5.30
N ALA A 624 24.56 11.97 -4.76
CA ALA A 624 25.56 10.92 -4.97
C ALA A 624 25.58 10.42 -6.42
N GLY A 625 24.41 10.40 -7.08
CA GLY A 625 24.28 10.09 -8.50
C GLY A 625 25.02 11.09 -9.40
N VAL A 626 24.96 12.38 -9.08
CA VAL A 626 25.74 13.43 -9.76
C VAL A 626 27.24 13.16 -9.62
N GLU A 627 27.74 12.94 -8.40
CA GLU A 627 29.16 12.69 -8.18
C GLU A 627 29.67 11.45 -8.92
N MET A 628 28.88 10.37 -8.91
CA MET A 628 29.17 9.18 -9.69
C MET A 628 29.24 9.49 -11.19
N ARG A 629 28.30 10.27 -11.72
CA ARG A 629 28.28 10.63 -13.15
C ARG A 629 29.43 11.56 -13.53
N LYS A 630 29.79 12.54 -12.70
CA LYS A 630 30.99 13.37 -12.89
C LYS A 630 32.25 12.51 -13.01
N LYS A 631 32.42 11.56 -12.09
CA LYS A 631 33.55 10.61 -12.13
C LYS A 631 33.59 9.83 -13.45
N ARG A 632 32.45 9.27 -13.89
CA ARG A 632 32.38 8.54 -15.16
C ARG A 632 32.70 9.42 -16.38
N MET A 633 32.33 10.70 -16.37
CA MET A 633 32.68 11.64 -17.44
C MET A 633 34.19 11.87 -17.52
N ILE A 634 34.85 12.03 -16.36
CA ILE A 634 36.31 12.17 -16.28
C ILE A 634 37.01 10.91 -16.79
N GLU A 635 36.58 9.73 -16.34
CA GLU A 635 37.13 8.43 -16.78
C GLU A 635 36.99 8.24 -18.29
N ARG A 636 35.83 8.59 -18.87
CA ARG A 636 35.62 8.54 -20.33
C ARG A 636 36.54 9.50 -21.08
N ALA A 637 36.69 10.73 -20.60
CA ALA A 637 37.57 11.71 -21.23
C ALA A 637 39.06 11.27 -21.21
N PHE A 638 39.51 10.60 -20.15
CA PHE A 638 40.85 9.99 -20.14
C PHE A 638 40.97 8.86 -21.15
N LYS A 639 39.99 7.96 -21.21
CA LYS A 639 39.98 6.85 -22.16
C LYS A 639 40.00 7.32 -23.61
N GLU A 640 39.19 8.32 -23.96
CA GLU A 640 39.16 8.92 -25.29
C GLU A 640 40.49 9.59 -25.67
N ARG A 641 41.15 10.26 -24.72
CA ARG A 641 42.49 10.83 -24.94
C ARG A 641 43.55 9.74 -25.18
N ASP A 642 43.49 8.64 -24.45
CA ASP A 642 44.41 7.52 -24.61
C ASP A 642 44.18 6.78 -25.94
N GLU A 643 42.93 6.58 -26.34
CA GLU A 643 42.56 6.04 -27.67
C GLU A 643 43.05 6.96 -28.80
N GLN A 644 42.89 8.28 -28.66
CA GLN A 644 43.40 9.25 -29.64
C GLN A 644 44.94 9.27 -29.72
N ARG A 645 45.65 9.11 -28.59
CA ARG A 645 47.11 9.00 -28.56
C ARG A 645 47.60 7.69 -29.17
N GLY A 646 46.91 6.58 -28.91
CA GLY A 646 47.22 5.27 -29.49
C GLY A 646 46.96 5.17 -31.00
N SER A 647 46.07 6.01 -31.55
CA SER A 647 45.81 6.08 -33.00
C SER A 647 46.78 6.97 -33.80
N LYS A 648 47.66 7.73 -33.12
CA LYS A 648 48.63 8.66 -33.72
C LYS A 648 50.08 8.16 -33.68
N LEU A 649 50.31 6.99 -33.08
CA LEU A 649 51.56 6.22 -33.12
C LEU A 649 51.38 5.09 -34.13
#